data_AF-A0A2E9LK17-F1
#
_entry.id   AF-A0A2E9LK17-F1
#
_cell.length_a   1.000
_cell.length_b   1.000
_cell.length_c   1.000
_cell.angle_alpha   90.00
_cell.angle_beta   90.00
_cell.angle_gamma   90.00
#
_symmetry.space_group_name_H-M   'P 1'
#
loop_
_entity.id
_entity.type
_entity.pdbx_description
1 polymer ?
#
loop_
_entity_poly.entity_id
_entity_poly.type
_entity_poly.pdbx_seq_one_letter_code
_entity_poly.pdbx_strand_id
1 'polypeptide(L)'
;MTITGGNETGNGGGILLMGTSPSLNLADSVVTGNSAKEGGGISTRTSGSLTIVDSIISDNTATENGGGIASTGSGDLTIIDSVVTGNDSGQWGGGIRSAGAVTITGITLNGNTAVNDGAGISSIGTDSWALDDSTVDGNEAGRDGGGLHFIGTIDLAITDTTISANIADNNGGGLYVGGTISGPIVNSTVSGNIAGVNGGGLSLDGSADPTMMNTTVANNQAGGDGGRIANTGGSSSVGLANTLVAANLASSSGPDCIGSPDSYGNNLIGDTTGCTYSADTTDVVDTDAKLGPLVNNGGTTETHALLLGSPAVDAADTSAGPSGDQRGISRPLNGDAVGGAESDISSFEVNDSDYDGILNPGDNCPLHSNVGQLDTDGDGAGDACDPDDDGDGLSDDDESSAGTDPLDIDTDGDGLSDGDEVHSHSTDPLDPDTDGDGLDDGIEVIFTGTDPTNADTDNDGLGDGTEVNVIGTDPNNPDTDDDGLRDGFEVNSYSTDPFNPDTDGDGLEDGPEISAHGTNPLNPDSDGDGLGDGLEVSTGTNPTNPDTDFDGLNDGVEDSNLNGSVDSGETDPRDWDSDSDMLPDGDEVNAHGTDPLNDDTDGEGLPDGFEVFFFGTDPLQADTDADGLDDALEVNVVGTDPLNADTDGDGLGDGLEVTTNTNPNDQDTDADGIDDGVEDANQNESVDSGETDPCVADTDGDGLSDGDEANVHLTDPLVSDTDGDGLSDGSEVNSHLTDPLDFDTDGDGLGDGSEVVVHGTDPLDADSDGDGLSDGDEVLIHGTDPLNADTDNDDLSDGVEVISVGTDPLKADTDADGLSDGNEVNLHGTDPLDADTDDEGLSDGDEVNTHGTDPLNSDTDADGIKDGDEVNIYGTDPLDPDTDNDGLIEVTEIGFLGTDPLDPDADNDGLNDGDEVNTHGTDPLDADTDADGLSDGDEVNTHGTDPLNADTDGD
;
A
#
# COMPACT_ATOMS: atom_id res chain seq x y z
N MET A 1 -19.16 25.39 -23.26
CA MET A 1 -18.24 26.54 -23.06
C MET A 1 -18.94 27.65 -22.28
N THR A 2 -18.27 28.34 -21.35
CA THR A 2 -18.87 29.46 -20.58
C THR A 2 -18.38 30.83 -21.06
N ILE A 3 -19.30 31.76 -21.31
CA ILE A 3 -19.07 33.12 -21.81
C ILE A 3 -19.78 34.11 -20.88
N THR A 4 -19.02 34.89 -20.12
CA THR A 4 -19.55 35.76 -19.05
C THR A 4 -18.77 37.05 -18.85
N GLY A 5 -19.38 38.03 -18.18
CA GLY A 5 -18.76 39.29 -17.78
C GLY A 5 -18.57 40.31 -18.92
N GLY A 6 -19.07 40.01 -20.12
CA GLY A 6 -19.05 40.93 -21.26
C GLY A 6 -19.89 42.18 -20.98
N ASN A 7 -19.35 43.37 -21.23
CA ASN A 7 -20.03 44.64 -20.98
C ASN A 7 -19.76 45.60 -22.14
N GLU A 8 -20.58 45.46 -23.18
CA GLU A 8 -20.41 46.18 -24.43
C GLU A 8 -21.38 47.36 -24.57
N THR A 9 -20.87 48.46 -25.12
CA THR A 9 -21.73 49.59 -25.54
C THR A 9 -22.35 49.38 -26.92
N GLY A 10 -21.92 48.32 -27.61
CA GLY A 10 -22.43 47.84 -28.88
C GLY A 10 -23.50 46.75 -28.71
N ASN A 11 -23.45 45.72 -29.55
CA ASN A 11 -24.42 44.62 -29.57
C ASN A 11 -23.67 43.30 -29.33
N GLY A 12 -24.33 42.31 -28.72
CA GLY A 12 -23.71 41.02 -28.41
C GLY A 12 -22.72 41.15 -27.27
N GLY A 13 -23.22 41.18 -26.03
CA GLY A 13 -22.38 41.40 -24.84
C GLY A 13 -21.42 40.23 -24.61
N GLY A 14 -21.92 39.00 -24.77
CA GLY A 14 -21.08 37.79 -24.85
C GLY A 14 -20.64 37.49 -26.28
N ILE A 15 -21.59 37.43 -27.23
CA ILE A 15 -21.33 37.00 -28.62
C ILE A 15 -21.97 37.95 -29.63
N LEU A 16 -21.17 38.42 -30.62
CA LEU A 16 -21.65 39.22 -31.75
C LEU A 16 -21.32 38.57 -33.11
N LEU A 17 -22.36 38.15 -33.85
CA LEU A 17 -22.21 37.65 -35.22
C LEU A 17 -22.14 38.81 -36.23
N MET A 18 -21.00 38.93 -36.93
CA MET A 18 -20.78 39.92 -38.00
C MET A 18 -20.34 39.26 -39.31
N GLY A 19 -20.85 39.73 -40.45
CA GLY A 19 -20.46 39.22 -41.77
C GLY A 19 -21.47 39.58 -42.86
N THR A 20 -21.49 38.82 -43.96
CA THR A 20 -22.61 38.84 -44.92
C THR A 20 -23.62 37.72 -44.63
N SER A 21 -23.10 36.53 -44.30
CA SER A 21 -23.85 35.35 -43.87
C SER A 21 -22.98 34.54 -42.89
N PRO A 22 -22.71 35.05 -41.67
CA PRO A 22 -22.02 34.28 -40.64
C PRO A 22 -22.91 33.11 -40.17
N SER A 23 -22.30 32.06 -39.65
CA SER A 23 -23.01 30.95 -39.02
C SER A 23 -22.36 30.64 -37.69
N LEU A 24 -23.14 30.48 -36.62
CA LEU A 24 -22.69 29.93 -35.35
C LEU A 24 -23.56 28.72 -35.00
N ASN A 25 -22.89 27.63 -34.61
CA ASN A 25 -23.51 26.57 -33.82
C ASN A 25 -22.91 26.68 -32.40
N LEU A 26 -23.77 26.65 -31.39
CA LEU A 26 -23.43 26.75 -29.98
C LEU A 26 -24.07 25.55 -29.27
N ALA A 27 -23.25 24.59 -28.87
CA ALA A 27 -23.65 23.40 -28.12
C ALA A 27 -23.01 23.42 -26.72
N ASP A 28 -23.62 22.79 -25.73
CA ASP A 28 -23.05 22.53 -24.39
C ASP A 28 -22.49 23.79 -23.71
N SER A 29 -23.20 24.91 -23.81
CA SER A 29 -22.62 26.23 -23.55
C SER A 29 -23.49 27.19 -22.76
N VAL A 30 -22.82 27.97 -21.90
CA VAL A 30 -23.44 28.93 -20.98
C VAL A 30 -23.04 30.35 -21.39
N VAL A 31 -24.01 31.18 -21.76
CA VAL A 31 -23.82 32.61 -22.03
C VAL A 31 -24.53 33.39 -20.94
N THR A 32 -23.80 33.86 -19.94
CA THR A 32 -24.40 34.38 -18.69
C THR A 32 -23.84 35.71 -18.19
N GLY A 33 -24.69 36.57 -17.63
CA GLY A 33 -24.26 37.80 -16.95
C GLY A 33 -23.62 38.85 -17.88
N ASN A 34 -23.94 38.84 -19.17
CA ASN A 34 -23.40 39.78 -20.15
C ASN A 34 -24.35 40.96 -20.39
N SER A 35 -23.81 42.12 -20.75
CA SER A 35 -24.55 43.38 -20.93
C SER A 35 -24.26 44.03 -22.29
N ALA A 36 -25.31 44.46 -23.00
CA ALA A 36 -25.21 45.11 -24.30
C ALA A 36 -26.33 46.15 -24.59
N LYS A 37 -26.32 46.71 -25.80
CA LYS A 37 -27.45 47.47 -26.38
C LYS A 37 -28.51 46.55 -26.99
N GLU A 38 -28.08 45.64 -27.85
CA GLU A 38 -28.93 44.63 -28.51
C GLU A 38 -28.24 43.27 -28.30
N GLY A 39 -28.95 42.25 -27.81
CA GLY A 39 -28.39 40.94 -27.53
C GLY A 39 -27.43 41.01 -26.35
N GLY A 40 -27.95 41.05 -25.12
CA GLY A 40 -27.14 41.09 -23.90
C GLY A 40 -26.19 39.90 -23.87
N GLY A 41 -26.71 38.70 -24.10
CA GLY A 41 -25.91 37.50 -24.38
C GLY A 41 -25.42 37.49 -25.82
N ILE A 42 -26.33 37.26 -26.78
CA ILE A 42 -26.01 36.97 -28.18
C ILE A 42 -26.72 37.95 -29.13
N SER A 43 -25.99 38.51 -30.11
CA SER A 43 -26.58 39.36 -31.16
C SER A 43 -26.20 38.91 -32.57
N THR A 44 -27.20 38.87 -33.46
CA THR A 44 -27.04 38.71 -34.92
C THR A 44 -27.67 39.90 -35.64
N ARG A 45 -27.00 40.38 -36.71
CA ARG A 45 -27.38 41.63 -37.43
C ARG A 45 -27.38 41.48 -38.95
N THR A 46 -27.38 40.25 -39.44
CA THR A 46 -27.09 39.87 -40.83
C THR A 46 -27.94 38.65 -41.20
N SER A 47 -28.01 38.29 -42.49
CA SER A 47 -28.66 37.03 -42.95
C SER A 47 -27.74 35.82 -42.70
N GLY A 48 -27.44 35.59 -41.42
CA GLY A 48 -26.61 34.50 -40.92
C GLY A 48 -27.37 33.64 -39.93
N SER A 49 -27.09 32.34 -39.89
CA SER A 49 -27.79 31.39 -39.02
C SER A 49 -27.18 31.34 -37.62
N LEU A 50 -28.05 31.15 -36.62
CA LEU A 50 -27.67 30.87 -35.25
C LEU A 50 -28.39 29.59 -34.81
N THR A 51 -27.62 28.56 -34.52
CA THR A 51 -28.09 27.31 -33.92
C THR A 51 -27.58 27.24 -32.49
N ILE A 52 -28.47 26.89 -31.57
CA ILE A 52 -28.20 26.73 -30.14
C ILE A 52 -28.79 25.36 -29.75
N VAL A 53 -28.00 24.54 -29.08
CA VAL A 53 -28.37 23.18 -28.63
C VAL A 53 -27.81 23.00 -27.21
N ASP A 54 -28.50 22.32 -26.30
CA ASP A 54 -27.97 21.93 -24.97
C ASP A 54 -27.29 23.08 -24.20
N SER A 55 -27.87 24.29 -24.29
CA SER A 55 -27.18 25.53 -23.91
C SER A 55 -28.04 26.44 -23.04
N ILE A 56 -27.38 27.19 -22.14
CA ILE A 56 -27.99 28.09 -21.17
C ILE A 56 -27.65 29.53 -21.53
N ILE A 57 -28.66 30.39 -21.70
CA ILE A 57 -28.52 31.83 -21.90
C ILE A 57 -29.21 32.51 -20.72
N SER A 58 -28.44 32.87 -19.68
CA SER A 58 -29.00 33.36 -18.41
C SER A 58 -28.56 34.78 -18.02
N ASP A 59 -29.40 35.51 -17.28
CA ASP A 59 -28.99 36.73 -16.54
C ASP A 59 -28.35 37.84 -17.41
N ASN A 60 -28.60 37.84 -18.73
CA ASN A 60 -28.03 38.84 -19.63
C ASN A 60 -28.94 40.06 -19.75
N THR A 61 -28.35 41.24 -19.92
CA THR A 61 -29.07 42.53 -19.95
C THR A 61 -28.88 43.25 -21.29
N ALA A 62 -29.97 43.65 -21.94
CA ALA A 62 -29.94 44.49 -23.14
C ALA A 62 -30.66 45.82 -22.90
N THR A 63 -29.96 46.95 -23.06
CA THR A 63 -30.58 48.28 -22.87
C THR A 63 -31.62 48.65 -23.93
N GLU A 64 -31.71 47.91 -25.04
CA GLU A 64 -32.82 48.00 -25.98
C GLU A 64 -33.51 46.65 -26.24
N ASN A 65 -32.85 45.66 -26.84
CA ASN A 65 -33.56 44.52 -27.46
C ASN A 65 -32.86 43.18 -27.23
N GLY A 66 -33.61 42.12 -26.93
CA GLY A 66 -33.05 40.77 -26.76
C GLY A 66 -32.10 40.72 -25.57
N GLY A 67 -32.62 40.63 -24.35
CA GLY A 67 -31.80 40.49 -23.14
C GLY A 67 -30.85 39.31 -23.27
N GLY A 68 -31.40 38.12 -23.54
CA GLY A 68 -30.63 36.95 -23.94
C GLY A 68 -30.15 37.05 -25.38
N ILE A 69 -31.08 36.98 -26.34
CA ILE A 69 -30.79 36.82 -27.77
C ILE A 69 -31.48 37.90 -28.60
N ALA A 70 -30.72 38.61 -29.45
CA ALA A 70 -31.25 39.54 -30.46
C ALA A 70 -30.86 39.11 -31.88
N SER A 71 -31.76 38.39 -32.57
CA SER A 71 -31.65 38.09 -34.00
C SER A 71 -32.37 39.17 -34.82
N THR A 72 -31.66 40.25 -35.14
CA THR A 72 -32.23 41.41 -35.87
C THR A 72 -32.06 41.32 -37.39
N GLY A 73 -31.35 40.31 -37.88
CA GLY A 73 -31.24 39.99 -39.30
C GLY A 73 -32.39 39.11 -39.80
N SER A 74 -32.42 38.86 -41.11
CA SER A 74 -33.31 37.88 -41.76
C SER A 74 -32.63 36.51 -41.89
N GLY A 75 -31.95 36.08 -40.83
CA GLY A 75 -31.29 34.78 -40.75
C GLY A 75 -32.03 33.89 -39.77
N ASP A 76 -31.96 32.58 -40.00
CA ASP A 76 -32.70 31.59 -39.23
C ASP A 76 -32.12 31.44 -37.82
N LEU A 77 -32.99 31.37 -36.81
CA LEU A 77 -32.64 31.04 -35.43
C LEU A 77 -33.24 29.66 -35.10
N THR A 78 -32.38 28.71 -34.75
CA THR A 78 -32.77 27.39 -34.27
C THR A 78 -32.31 27.25 -32.83
N ILE A 79 -33.20 26.85 -31.94
CA ILE A 79 -32.86 26.52 -30.55
C ILE A 79 -33.48 25.15 -30.22
N ILE A 80 -32.68 24.28 -29.62
CA ILE A 80 -33.02 22.90 -29.28
C ILE A 80 -32.57 22.65 -27.83
N ASP A 81 -33.42 22.04 -27.01
CA ASP A 81 -33.07 21.46 -25.69
C ASP A 81 -32.26 22.41 -24.79
N SER A 82 -32.68 23.67 -24.72
CA SER A 82 -31.89 24.79 -24.18
C SER A 82 -32.67 25.64 -23.18
N VAL A 83 -31.97 26.39 -22.35
CA VAL A 83 -32.57 27.25 -21.32
C VAL A 83 -32.28 28.73 -21.63
N VAL A 84 -33.32 29.57 -21.65
CA VAL A 84 -33.19 31.03 -21.78
C VAL A 84 -33.90 31.67 -20.59
N THR A 85 -33.13 32.08 -19.57
CA THR A 85 -33.68 32.40 -18.24
C THR A 85 -33.19 33.72 -17.65
N GLY A 86 -34.04 34.44 -16.90
CA GLY A 86 -33.62 35.61 -16.12
C GLY A 86 -33.06 36.80 -16.91
N ASN A 87 -33.25 36.86 -18.23
CA ASN A 87 -32.68 37.91 -19.07
C ASN A 87 -33.57 39.17 -19.09
N ASP A 88 -32.95 40.36 -19.06
CA ASP A 88 -33.64 41.66 -19.02
C ASP A 88 -33.49 42.46 -20.32
N SER A 89 -34.60 43.06 -20.78
CA SER A 89 -34.63 43.93 -21.96
C SER A 89 -35.31 45.29 -21.70
N GLY A 90 -34.56 46.36 -21.99
CA GLY A 90 -35.04 47.74 -21.91
C GLY A 90 -36.16 48.12 -22.89
N GLN A 91 -36.50 47.27 -23.87
CA GLN A 91 -37.64 47.47 -24.77
C GLN A 91 -38.38 46.16 -25.14
N TRP A 92 -37.75 45.23 -25.87
CA TRP A 92 -38.45 44.09 -26.49
C TRP A 92 -37.64 42.80 -26.50
N GLY A 93 -38.28 41.67 -26.17
CA GLY A 93 -37.62 40.36 -26.09
C GLY A 93 -36.69 40.31 -24.89
N GLY A 94 -37.20 40.00 -23.70
CA GLY A 94 -36.38 39.74 -22.51
C GLY A 94 -35.45 38.56 -22.77
N GLY A 95 -36.03 37.39 -23.04
CA GLY A 95 -35.29 36.24 -23.52
C GLY A 95 -34.86 36.42 -24.98
N ILE A 96 -35.82 36.44 -25.91
CA ILE A 96 -35.56 36.35 -27.35
C ILE A 96 -36.26 37.49 -28.11
N ARG A 97 -35.48 38.19 -28.93
CA ARG A 97 -35.96 39.13 -29.95
C ARG A 97 -35.56 38.63 -31.33
N SER A 98 -36.53 38.34 -32.21
CA SER A 98 -36.23 37.90 -33.58
C SER A 98 -37.03 38.66 -34.67
N ALA A 99 -36.45 38.75 -35.87
CA ALA A 99 -37.03 39.37 -37.05
C ALA A 99 -37.11 38.43 -38.27
N GLY A 100 -36.58 37.21 -38.18
CA GLY A 100 -36.59 36.18 -39.22
C GLY A 100 -37.43 34.95 -38.86
N ALA A 101 -37.18 33.84 -39.56
CA ALA A 101 -37.74 32.54 -39.24
C ALA A 101 -37.11 31.97 -37.97
N VAL A 102 -37.91 31.25 -37.17
CA VAL A 102 -37.46 30.67 -35.90
C VAL A 102 -38.05 29.27 -35.72
N THR A 103 -37.21 28.33 -35.32
CA THR A 103 -37.60 26.99 -34.89
C THR A 103 -37.08 26.76 -33.48
N ILE A 104 -37.96 26.46 -32.55
CA ILE A 104 -37.62 26.17 -31.16
C ILE A 104 -38.25 24.83 -30.79
N THR A 105 -37.44 23.92 -30.27
CA THR A 105 -37.84 22.62 -29.69
C THR A 105 -37.20 22.50 -28.30
N GLY A 106 -37.86 21.92 -27.31
CA GLY A 106 -37.23 21.63 -26.01
C GLY A 106 -36.80 22.85 -25.18
N ILE A 107 -37.32 24.07 -25.44
CA ILE A 107 -36.85 25.25 -24.68
C ILE A 107 -37.48 25.30 -23.29
N THR A 108 -36.67 25.64 -22.29
CA THR A 108 -37.17 26.31 -21.07
C THR A 108 -36.89 27.82 -21.17
N LEU A 109 -37.94 28.60 -21.43
CA LEU A 109 -37.89 30.06 -21.57
C LEU A 109 -38.61 30.71 -20.39
N ASN A 110 -37.89 30.99 -19.29
CA ASN A 110 -38.53 31.42 -18.04
C ASN A 110 -37.94 32.65 -17.34
N GLY A 111 -38.78 33.37 -16.60
CA GLY A 111 -38.35 34.48 -15.73
C GLY A 111 -37.68 35.66 -16.46
N ASN A 112 -37.84 35.79 -17.77
CA ASN A 112 -37.26 36.90 -18.54
C ASN A 112 -38.16 38.15 -18.45
N THR A 113 -37.56 39.34 -18.53
CA THR A 113 -38.25 40.63 -18.34
C THR A 113 -38.10 41.56 -19.55
N ALA A 114 -39.17 42.28 -19.91
CA ALA A 114 -39.12 43.33 -20.94
C ALA A 114 -39.93 44.56 -20.55
N VAL A 115 -39.33 45.75 -20.68
CA VAL A 115 -39.99 47.02 -20.32
C VAL A 115 -41.20 47.35 -21.20
N ASN A 116 -41.25 46.87 -22.46
CA ASN A 116 -42.44 46.98 -23.30
C ASN A 116 -43.05 45.60 -23.61
N ASP A 117 -42.66 44.94 -24.70
CA ASP A 117 -43.49 43.91 -25.33
C ASP A 117 -42.71 42.60 -25.63
N GLY A 118 -43.29 41.46 -25.26
CA GLY A 118 -42.69 40.12 -25.43
C GLY A 118 -41.53 39.90 -24.48
N ALA A 119 -41.79 39.50 -23.24
CA ALA A 119 -40.73 39.28 -22.26
C ALA A 119 -40.03 37.92 -22.45
N GLY A 120 -40.76 36.86 -22.73
CA GLY A 120 -40.16 35.63 -23.27
C GLY A 120 -39.66 35.85 -24.70
N ILE A 121 -40.59 35.92 -25.67
CA ILE A 121 -40.33 36.11 -27.11
C ILE A 121 -41.03 37.36 -27.64
N SER A 122 -40.32 38.15 -28.45
CA SER A 122 -40.90 39.25 -29.23
C SER A 122 -40.49 39.18 -30.70
N SER A 123 -41.47 39.07 -31.61
CA SER A 123 -41.27 38.90 -33.06
C SER A 123 -42.01 39.96 -33.90
N ILE A 124 -41.37 40.40 -34.98
CA ILE A 124 -41.89 41.43 -35.91
C ILE A 124 -41.88 41.05 -37.40
N GLY A 125 -41.65 39.76 -37.69
CA GLY A 125 -41.32 39.25 -39.03
C GLY A 125 -42.51 38.96 -39.96
N THR A 126 -42.21 38.33 -41.08
CA THR A 126 -43.19 37.78 -42.05
C THR A 126 -42.97 36.29 -42.35
N ASP A 127 -42.17 35.63 -41.51
CA ASP A 127 -41.62 34.30 -41.77
C ASP A 127 -42.22 33.27 -40.78
N SER A 128 -41.93 31.98 -40.99
CA SER A 128 -42.48 30.88 -40.18
C SER A 128 -41.88 30.82 -38.77
N TRP A 129 -42.72 30.44 -37.80
CA TRP A 129 -42.34 30.21 -36.41
C TRP A 129 -42.89 28.86 -35.93
N ALA A 130 -42.03 28.06 -35.32
CA ALA A 130 -42.42 26.85 -34.61
C ALA A 130 -41.90 26.91 -33.17
N LEU A 131 -42.77 26.58 -32.23
CA LEU A 131 -42.45 26.34 -30.82
C LEU A 131 -43.04 24.98 -30.46
N ASP A 132 -42.17 24.02 -30.19
CA ASP A 132 -42.47 22.60 -30.11
C ASP A 132 -41.92 22.04 -28.80
N ASP A 133 -42.65 21.17 -28.11
CA ASP A 133 -42.19 20.48 -26.89
C ASP A 133 -41.45 21.41 -25.90
N SER A 134 -42.09 22.51 -25.49
CA SER A 134 -41.41 23.65 -24.86
C SER A 134 -42.14 24.21 -23.65
N THR A 135 -41.41 24.83 -22.73
CA THR A 135 -41.94 25.55 -21.56
C THR A 135 -41.64 27.05 -21.67
N VAL A 136 -42.68 27.89 -21.60
CA VAL A 136 -42.60 29.36 -21.57
C VAL A 136 -43.25 29.85 -20.28
N ASP A 137 -42.45 30.05 -19.24
CA ASP A 137 -42.96 30.26 -17.87
C ASP A 137 -42.58 31.62 -17.24
N GLY A 138 -43.51 32.27 -16.54
CA GLY A 138 -43.17 33.34 -15.59
C GLY A 138 -42.47 34.58 -16.18
N ASN A 139 -42.58 34.85 -17.48
CA ASN A 139 -41.95 36.01 -18.12
C ASN A 139 -42.82 37.28 -17.95
N GLU A 140 -42.21 38.44 -17.65
CA GLU A 140 -42.92 39.69 -17.28
C GLU A 140 -42.69 40.85 -18.27
N ALA A 141 -43.76 41.28 -18.96
CA ALA A 141 -43.76 42.38 -19.92
C ALA A 141 -44.53 43.61 -19.40
N GLY A 142 -43.87 44.78 -19.41
CA GLY A 142 -44.45 46.07 -19.00
C GLY A 142 -45.54 46.61 -19.92
N ARG A 143 -45.90 45.89 -21.00
CA ARG A 143 -47.03 46.22 -21.88
C ARG A 143 -47.76 44.98 -22.41
N ASP A 144 -47.35 44.40 -23.54
CA ASP A 144 -48.15 43.42 -24.30
C ASP A 144 -47.35 42.12 -24.55
N GLY A 145 -47.96 40.94 -24.35
CA GLY A 145 -47.31 39.63 -24.52
C GLY A 145 -46.27 39.33 -23.44
N GLY A 146 -46.68 38.75 -22.30
CA GLY A 146 -45.75 38.35 -21.24
C GLY A 146 -44.81 37.25 -21.73
N GLY A 147 -45.37 36.09 -22.05
CA GLY A 147 -44.63 34.98 -22.66
C GLY A 147 -44.27 35.31 -24.11
N LEU A 148 -45.28 35.48 -24.96
CA LEU A 148 -45.13 35.56 -26.41
C LEU A 148 -45.79 36.83 -26.99
N HIS A 149 -45.06 37.58 -27.81
CA HIS A 149 -45.57 38.77 -28.51
C HIS A 149 -45.26 38.72 -30.01
N PHE A 150 -46.32 38.68 -30.84
CA PHE A 150 -46.21 38.58 -32.30
C PHE A 150 -46.95 39.71 -33.03
N ILE A 151 -46.21 40.48 -33.84
CA ILE A 151 -46.78 41.48 -34.76
C ILE A 151 -46.25 41.25 -36.18
N GLY A 152 -47.13 41.21 -37.18
CA GLY A 152 -46.73 40.92 -38.57
C GLY A 152 -47.70 40.01 -39.32
N THR A 153 -47.18 39.16 -40.19
CA THR A 153 -47.94 38.08 -40.85
C THR A 153 -47.11 36.82 -40.74
N ILE A 154 -47.40 36.01 -39.72
CA ILE A 154 -46.51 34.97 -39.20
C ILE A 154 -47.27 33.65 -39.17
N ASP A 155 -46.66 32.59 -39.70
CA ASP A 155 -47.22 31.24 -39.58
C ASP A 155 -46.62 30.63 -38.31
N LEU A 156 -47.33 30.81 -37.19
CA LEU A 156 -46.93 30.34 -35.85
C LEU A 156 -47.62 29.02 -35.54
N ALA A 157 -46.86 27.94 -35.48
CA ALA A 157 -47.29 26.67 -34.91
C ALA A 157 -46.79 26.59 -33.45
N ILE A 158 -47.68 26.14 -32.55
CA ILE A 158 -47.33 25.78 -31.18
C ILE A 158 -47.80 24.34 -30.94
N THR A 159 -46.89 23.45 -30.57
CA THR A 159 -47.13 22.00 -30.40
C THR A 159 -46.54 21.54 -29.08
N ASP A 160 -47.28 20.69 -28.36
CA ASP A 160 -46.80 19.98 -27.16
C ASP A 160 -46.15 20.90 -26.08
N THR A 161 -46.60 22.15 -26.01
CA THR A 161 -45.93 23.27 -25.31
C THR A 161 -46.75 23.79 -24.14
N THR A 162 -46.09 24.11 -23.03
CA THR A 162 -46.69 24.78 -21.88
C THR A 162 -46.32 26.26 -21.84
N ILE A 163 -47.34 27.11 -21.73
CA ILE A 163 -47.23 28.57 -21.62
C ILE A 163 -47.87 28.96 -20.30
N SER A 164 -47.06 29.22 -19.28
CA SER A 164 -47.51 29.31 -17.88
C SER A 164 -47.07 30.58 -17.15
N ALA A 165 -47.86 31.02 -16.18
CA ALA A 165 -47.54 32.10 -15.23
C ALA A 165 -47.04 33.45 -15.80
N ASN A 166 -47.08 33.69 -17.11
CA ASN A 166 -46.52 34.87 -17.74
C ASN A 166 -47.40 36.10 -17.48
N ILE A 167 -46.77 37.27 -17.35
CA ILE A 167 -47.41 38.51 -16.90
C ILE A 167 -47.27 39.60 -17.97
N ALA A 168 -48.39 40.25 -18.31
CA ALA A 168 -48.42 41.44 -19.17
C ALA A 168 -49.24 42.57 -18.51
N ASP A 169 -48.67 43.77 -18.41
CA ASP A 169 -49.34 44.94 -17.82
C ASP A 169 -50.60 45.39 -18.60
N ASN A 170 -50.69 45.08 -19.90
CA ASN A 170 -51.86 45.37 -20.75
C ASN A 170 -52.53 44.09 -21.29
N ASN A 171 -52.03 43.47 -22.37
CA ASN A 171 -52.78 42.41 -23.09
C ASN A 171 -51.93 41.17 -23.39
N GLY A 172 -52.56 39.99 -23.33
CA GLY A 172 -51.91 38.71 -23.65
C GLY A 172 -50.84 38.35 -22.63
N GLY A 173 -51.23 37.82 -21.47
CA GLY A 173 -50.27 37.34 -20.46
C GLY A 173 -49.40 36.24 -21.05
N GLY A 174 -50.02 35.17 -21.55
CA GLY A 174 -49.34 34.08 -22.26
C GLY A 174 -48.92 34.48 -23.67
N LEU A 175 -49.88 34.85 -24.53
CA LEU A 175 -49.66 35.16 -25.94
C LEU A 175 -50.45 36.40 -26.39
N TYR A 176 -49.76 37.34 -27.06
CA TYR A 176 -50.36 38.49 -27.75
C TYR A 176 -50.12 38.46 -29.26
N VAL A 177 -51.17 38.73 -30.03
CA VAL A 177 -51.15 38.78 -31.50
C VAL A 177 -51.75 40.09 -32.02
N GLY A 178 -50.88 41.00 -32.46
CA GLY A 178 -51.29 42.25 -33.14
C GLY A 178 -51.28 42.16 -34.67
N GLY A 179 -51.09 40.96 -35.23
CA GLY A 179 -50.90 40.72 -36.67
C GLY A 179 -51.92 39.78 -37.29
N THR A 180 -51.48 39.06 -38.33
CA THR A 180 -52.15 37.87 -38.87
C THR A 180 -51.33 36.64 -38.50
N ILE A 181 -51.98 35.67 -37.85
CA ILE A 181 -51.44 34.34 -37.58
C ILE A 181 -52.39 33.29 -38.17
N SER A 182 -51.80 32.26 -38.77
CA SER A 182 -52.50 31.17 -39.49
C SER A 182 -52.24 29.76 -38.98
N GLY A 183 -51.21 29.55 -38.15
CA GLY A 183 -50.86 28.23 -37.63
C GLY A 183 -51.70 27.81 -36.41
N PRO A 184 -51.70 26.50 -36.08
CA PRO A 184 -52.47 25.95 -34.99
C PRO A 184 -51.71 25.99 -33.65
N ILE A 185 -52.47 25.82 -32.57
CA ILE A 185 -51.99 25.47 -31.23
C ILE A 185 -52.52 24.05 -30.97
N VAL A 186 -51.64 23.08 -30.71
CA VAL A 186 -51.99 21.66 -30.58
C VAL A 186 -51.32 21.06 -29.35
N ASN A 187 -52.00 20.16 -28.62
CA ASN A 187 -51.43 19.46 -27.45
C ASN A 187 -50.78 20.40 -26.42
N SER A 188 -51.23 21.64 -26.32
CA SER A 188 -50.54 22.66 -25.53
C SER A 188 -51.30 23.02 -24.27
N THR A 189 -50.60 23.45 -23.22
CA THR A 189 -51.21 23.90 -21.96
C THR A 189 -50.92 25.38 -21.73
N VAL A 190 -51.95 26.22 -21.81
CA VAL A 190 -51.86 27.68 -21.56
C VAL A 190 -52.49 27.99 -20.20
N SER A 191 -51.68 28.14 -19.15
CA SER A 191 -52.19 28.16 -17.77
C SER A 191 -51.68 29.27 -16.86
N GLY A 192 -52.54 29.83 -16.00
CA GLY A 192 -52.12 30.75 -14.94
C GLY A 192 -51.55 32.11 -15.39
N ASN A 193 -51.57 32.42 -16.69
CA ASN A 193 -51.02 33.67 -17.23
C ASN A 193 -51.90 34.88 -16.87
N ILE A 194 -51.31 36.06 -16.68
CA ILE A 194 -51.95 37.25 -16.14
C ILE A 194 -51.83 38.44 -17.12
N ALA A 195 -52.96 39.08 -17.44
CA ALA A 195 -53.01 40.32 -18.22
C ALA A 195 -53.72 41.45 -17.44
N GLY A 196 -53.12 42.64 -17.37
CA GLY A 196 -53.69 43.79 -16.68
C GLY A 196 -54.98 44.35 -17.30
N VAL A 197 -55.22 44.11 -18.59
CA VAL A 197 -56.39 44.58 -19.35
C VAL A 197 -57.14 43.46 -20.05
N ASN A 198 -56.57 42.75 -21.05
CA ASN A 198 -57.34 41.71 -21.78
C ASN A 198 -56.52 40.45 -22.09
N GLY A 199 -57.18 39.29 -22.09
CA GLY A 199 -56.59 38.05 -22.57
C GLY A 199 -55.48 37.54 -21.66
N GLY A 200 -55.83 36.95 -20.51
CA GLY A 200 -54.85 36.35 -19.60
C GLY A 200 -53.99 35.31 -20.33
N GLY A 201 -54.63 34.31 -20.95
CA GLY A 201 -53.96 33.33 -21.81
C GLY A 201 -53.56 33.92 -23.16
N LEU A 202 -54.53 34.37 -23.94
CA LEU A 202 -54.37 34.85 -25.33
C LEU A 202 -55.08 36.19 -25.58
N SER A 203 -54.47 37.09 -26.34
CA SER A 203 -55.10 38.32 -26.84
C SER A 203 -54.86 38.53 -28.34
N LEU A 204 -55.92 38.82 -29.09
CA LEU A 204 -55.93 39.07 -30.53
C LEU A 204 -56.47 40.49 -30.84
N ASP A 205 -55.64 41.34 -31.46
CA ASP A 205 -56.01 42.71 -31.89
C ASP A 205 -55.90 42.93 -33.42
N GLY A 206 -55.53 41.88 -34.17
CA GLY A 206 -55.22 41.95 -35.60
C GLY A 206 -56.28 41.33 -36.53
N SER A 207 -55.84 40.43 -37.41
CA SER A 207 -56.68 39.61 -38.29
C SER A 207 -56.08 38.22 -38.32
N ALA A 208 -56.21 37.51 -37.19
CA ALA A 208 -55.62 36.21 -36.93
C ALA A 208 -56.71 35.20 -36.59
N ASP A 209 -56.64 33.99 -37.15
CA ASP A 209 -57.66 32.96 -37.00
C ASP A 209 -57.01 31.60 -36.60
N PRO A 210 -56.29 31.53 -35.46
CA PRO A 210 -55.65 30.29 -35.02
C PRO A 210 -56.69 29.23 -34.64
N THR A 211 -56.33 27.95 -34.79
CA THR A 211 -57.13 26.82 -34.30
C THR A 211 -56.43 26.18 -33.12
N MET A 212 -57.13 26.03 -32.01
CA MET A 212 -56.72 25.21 -30.87
C MET A 212 -57.27 23.79 -31.03
N MET A 213 -56.43 22.79 -30.82
CA MET A 213 -56.78 21.37 -30.94
C MET A 213 -56.16 20.58 -29.78
N ASN A 214 -56.93 19.75 -29.07
CA ASN A 214 -56.43 18.98 -27.92
C ASN A 214 -55.58 19.85 -26.96
N THR A 215 -56.09 21.04 -26.65
CA THR A 215 -55.34 22.08 -25.93
C THR A 215 -56.06 22.38 -24.62
N THR A 216 -55.32 22.71 -23.56
CA THR A 216 -55.86 23.13 -22.27
C THR A 216 -55.61 24.62 -22.07
N VAL A 217 -56.65 25.41 -21.81
CA VAL A 217 -56.51 26.84 -21.45
C VAL A 217 -57.18 27.08 -20.10
N ALA A 218 -56.39 27.16 -19.02
CA ALA A 218 -56.91 27.12 -17.65
C ALA A 218 -56.34 28.20 -16.74
N ASN A 219 -57.05 28.57 -15.67
CA ASN A 219 -56.54 29.40 -14.58
C ASN A 219 -55.98 30.80 -14.96
N ASN A 220 -56.10 31.26 -16.22
CA ASN A 220 -55.55 32.52 -16.68
C ASN A 220 -56.40 33.71 -16.20
N GLN A 221 -55.78 34.86 -15.92
CA GLN A 221 -56.43 36.03 -15.31
C GLN A 221 -56.36 37.29 -16.19
N ALA A 222 -57.47 38.01 -16.31
CA ALA A 222 -57.54 39.34 -16.92
C ALA A 222 -58.13 40.41 -15.97
N GLY A 223 -57.47 41.58 -15.90
CA GLY A 223 -57.95 42.76 -15.17
C GLY A 223 -59.13 43.48 -15.83
N GLY A 224 -59.41 43.16 -17.10
CA GLY A 224 -60.60 43.51 -17.86
C GLY A 224 -61.26 42.26 -18.43
N ASP A 225 -61.43 42.20 -19.76
CA ASP A 225 -62.20 41.18 -20.46
C ASP A 225 -61.34 39.98 -20.92
N GLY A 226 -61.90 38.77 -20.87
CA GLY A 226 -61.28 37.57 -21.45
C GLY A 226 -60.17 36.97 -20.58
N GLY A 227 -60.51 36.10 -19.63
CA GLY A 227 -59.50 35.32 -18.90
C GLY A 227 -58.73 34.39 -19.84
N ARG A 228 -59.43 33.62 -20.69
CA ARG A 228 -58.80 32.74 -21.69
C ARG A 228 -58.17 33.45 -22.90
N ILE A 229 -58.99 34.20 -23.64
CA ILE A 229 -58.81 34.57 -25.05
C ILE A 229 -59.65 35.83 -25.25
N ALA A 230 -59.01 36.97 -25.50
CA ALA A 230 -59.68 38.21 -25.80
C ALA A 230 -59.52 38.59 -27.28
N ASN A 231 -60.61 38.94 -27.94
CA ASN A 231 -60.63 39.45 -29.32
C ASN A 231 -61.10 40.91 -29.29
N THR A 232 -60.16 41.84 -29.32
CA THR A 232 -60.40 43.27 -29.03
C THR A 232 -60.41 44.13 -30.29
N GLY A 233 -59.91 43.62 -31.41
CA GLY A 233 -59.79 44.32 -32.68
C GLY A 233 -59.89 43.39 -33.89
N GLY A 234 -60.52 43.90 -34.96
CA GLY A 234 -60.53 43.25 -36.28
C GLY A 234 -61.75 42.36 -36.57
N SER A 235 -61.52 41.34 -37.41
CA SER A 235 -62.51 40.32 -37.79
C SER A 235 -62.04 38.89 -37.47
N SER A 236 -61.06 38.79 -36.57
CA SER A 236 -60.44 37.57 -36.06
C SER A 236 -61.46 36.62 -35.41
N SER A 237 -61.14 35.34 -35.35
CA SER A 237 -61.81 34.29 -34.58
C SER A 237 -60.79 33.33 -33.96
N VAL A 238 -61.23 32.39 -33.12
CA VAL A 238 -60.41 31.24 -32.72
C VAL A 238 -61.24 29.98 -32.95
N GLY A 239 -60.69 29.04 -33.72
CA GLY A 239 -61.27 27.72 -33.93
C GLY A 239 -60.94 26.80 -32.74
N LEU A 240 -61.89 25.98 -32.30
CA LEU A 240 -61.71 25.05 -31.17
C LEU A 240 -62.16 23.64 -31.57
N ALA A 241 -61.27 22.65 -31.43
CA ALA A 241 -61.57 21.23 -31.55
C ALA A 241 -60.97 20.48 -30.35
N ASN A 242 -61.68 19.53 -29.74
CA ASN A 242 -61.16 18.72 -28.61
C ASN A 242 -60.50 19.56 -27.48
N THR A 243 -60.88 20.83 -27.34
CA THR A 243 -60.13 21.82 -26.54
C THR A 243 -60.86 22.10 -25.23
N LEU A 244 -60.11 22.08 -24.13
CA LEU A 244 -60.61 22.40 -22.80
C LEU A 244 -60.30 23.84 -22.46
N VAL A 245 -61.33 24.57 -22.03
CA VAL A 245 -61.16 25.88 -21.41
C VAL A 245 -62.02 26.03 -20.16
N ALA A 246 -61.40 26.10 -18.99
CA ALA A 246 -62.10 26.23 -17.72
C ALA A 246 -61.28 26.99 -16.67
N ALA A 247 -61.95 27.45 -15.61
CA ALA A 247 -61.33 28.05 -14.41
C ALA A 247 -60.52 29.35 -14.64
N ASN A 248 -60.66 30.00 -15.80
CA ASN A 248 -60.06 31.31 -16.04
C ASN A 248 -60.84 32.40 -15.30
N LEU A 249 -60.26 33.60 -15.16
CA LEU A 249 -60.81 34.69 -14.36
C LEU A 249 -60.75 36.03 -15.11
N ALA A 250 -61.86 36.76 -15.13
CA ALA A 250 -61.96 38.10 -15.71
C ALA A 250 -62.67 39.05 -14.73
N SER A 251 -62.19 40.28 -14.60
CA SER A 251 -62.75 41.25 -13.63
C SER A 251 -64.00 41.99 -14.13
N SER A 252 -64.27 41.99 -15.44
CA SER A 252 -65.47 42.59 -16.06
C SER A 252 -66.48 41.55 -16.54
N SER A 253 -66.11 40.72 -17.51
CA SER A 253 -66.93 39.67 -18.10
C SER A 253 -66.12 38.73 -19.00
N GLY A 254 -66.65 37.54 -19.29
CA GLY A 254 -65.99 36.56 -20.15
C GLY A 254 -64.75 35.92 -19.54
N PRO A 255 -64.84 35.23 -18.38
CA PRO A 255 -63.70 34.54 -17.78
C PRO A 255 -63.18 33.45 -18.72
N ASP A 256 -63.99 32.42 -18.97
CA ASP A 256 -63.63 31.31 -19.84
C ASP A 256 -63.92 31.56 -21.31
N CYS A 257 -64.55 32.68 -21.72
CA CYS A 257 -64.64 33.06 -23.14
C CYS A 257 -65.17 34.50 -23.38
N ILE A 258 -64.69 35.18 -24.44
CA ILE A 258 -65.35 36.38 -25.00
C ILE A 258 -65.33 36.39 -26.53
N GLY A 259 -66.34 36.98 -27.17
CA GLY A 259 -66.46 37.07 -28.63
C GLY A 259 -67.25 35.92 -29.24
N SER A 260 -66.86 35.47 -30.44
CA SER A 260 -67.57 34.42 -31.19
C SER A 260 -66.59 33.36 -31.72
N PRO A 261 -65.94 32.58 -30.85
CA PRO A 261 -65.04 31.51 -31.28
C PRO A 261 -65.82 30.45 -32.07
N ASP A 262 -65.20 29.90 -33.10
CA ASP A 262 -65.77 28.89 -33.99
C ASP A 262 -65.58 27.51 -33.38
N SER A 263 -66.67 26.82 -33.05
CA SER A 263 -66.59 25.42 -32.60
C SER A 263 -66.47 24.48 -33.81
N TYR A 264 -65.52 23.56 -33.74
CA TYR A 264 -65.42 22.39 -34.60
C TYR A 264 -65.89 21.11 -33.89
N GLY A 265 -66.39 21.22 -32.65
CA GLY A 265 -66.96 20.13 -31.85
C GLY A 265 -66.05 19.62 -30.74
N ASN A 266 -66.67 18.88 -29.81
CA ASN A 266 -66.03 18.14 -28.72
C ASN A 266 -65.14 19.00 -27.81
N ASN A 267 -65.51 20.27 -27.58
CA ASN A 267 -64.81 21.16 -26.66
C ASN A 267 -65.45 21.15 -25.27
N LEU A 268 -64.68 21.50 -24.24
CA LEU A 268 -65.20 21.78 -22.90
C LEU A 268 -65.03 23.28 -22.61
N ILE A 269 -66.11 23.99 -22.28
CA ILE A 269 -66.06 25.39 -21.82
C ILE A 269 -66.72 25.53 -20.45
N GLY A 270 -65.95 25.91 -19.42
CA GLY A 270 -66.38 26.01 -18.03
C GLY A 270 -67.44 27.09 -17.76
N ASP A 271 -67.31 28.27 -18.39
CA ASP A 271 -68.29 29.36 -18.32
C ASP A 271 -68.44 30.08 -19.67
N THR A 272 -69.60 29.95 -20.32
CA THR A 272 -69.88 30.63 -21.60
C THR A 272 -70.28 32.11 -21.46
N THR A 273 -70.31 32.67 -20.24
CA THR A 273 -70.76 34.04 -19.92
C THR A 273 -69.83 35.13 -20.48
N GLY A 274 -70.04 35.48 -21.74
CA GLY A 274 -69.28 36.53 -22.44
C GLY A 274 -69.25 36.34 -23.95
N CYS A 275 -69.51 35.12 -24.43
CA CYS A 275 -69.54 34.82 -25.85
C CYS A 275 -70.92 34.86 -26.50
N THR A 276 -70.89 35.00 -27.81
CA THR A 276 -71.87 34.39 -28.71
C THR A 276 -71.32 33.04 -29.21
N TYR A 277 -71.11 32.08 -28.30
CA TYR A 277 -70.62 30.75 -28.66
C TYR A 277 -71.74 29.97 -29.34
N SER A 278 -71.48 29.49 -30.56
CA SER A 278 -72.38 28.61 -31.29
C SER A 278 -71.96 27.16 -31.08
N ALA A 279 -72.14 26.66 -29.86
CA ALA A 279 -71.83 25.29 -29.48
C ALA A 279 -72.40 24.27 -30.51
N ASP A 280 -71.56 23.32 -30.91
CA ASP A 280 -72.03 22.08 -31.51
C ASP A 280 -72.76 21.25 -30.44
N THR A 281 -73.51 20.26 -30.90
CA THR A 281 -74.15 19.25 -30.05
C THR A 281 -73.17 18.33 -29.31
N THR A 282 -71.89 18.30 -29.69
CA THR A 282 -70.84 17.53 -28.98
C THR A 282 -70.03 18.35 -27.98
N ASP A 283 -70.22 19.67 -27.89
CA ASP A 283 -69.51 20.49 -26.90
C ASP A 283 -70.11 20.35 -25.49
N VAL A 284 -69.26 20.23 -24.48
CA VAL A 284 -69.59 20.28 -23.05
C VAL A 284 -69.47 21.74 -22.58
N VAL A 285 -70.55 22.33 -22.08
CA VAL A 285 -70.56 23.76 -21.69
C VAL A 285 -71.13 23.99 -20.28
N ASP A 286 -70.72 25.09 -19.68
CA ASP A 286 -71.17 25.58 -18.36
C ASP A 286 -70.99 24.51 -17.24
N THR A 287 -69.91 23.74 -17.30
CA THR A 287 -69.64 22.58 -16.44
C THR A 287 -68.20 22.61 -15.91
N ASP A 288 -68.01 22.26 -14.63
CA ASP A 288 -66.70 22.15 -14.00
C ASP A 288 -65.85 21.04 -14.64
N ALA A 289 -64.67 21.41 -15.13
CA ALA A 289 -63.71 20.53 -15.78
C ALA A 289 -63.01 19.55 -14.82
N LYS A 290 -63.00 19.82 -13.50
CA LYS A 290 -62.23 19.07 -12.50
C LYS A 290 -60.76 18.86 -12.89
N LEU A 291 -60.06 19.95 -13.17
CA LEU A 291 -58.62 19.90 -13.42
C LEU A 291 -57.84 19.76 -12.11
N GLY A 292 -56.73 19.02 -12.17
CA GLY A 292 -55.68 19.05 -11.16
C GLY A 292 -54.87 20.35 -11.21
N PRO A 293 -53.85 20.51 -10.34
CA PRO A 293 -52.86 21.58 -10.49
C PRO A 293 -52.11 21.49 -11.82
N LEU A 294 -51.39 22.54 -12.18
CA LEU A 294 -50.35 22.46 -13.22
C LEU A 294 -49.11 21.89 -12.54
N VAL A 295 -48.64 20.73 -13.01
CA VAL A 295 -47.45 20.03 -12.53
C VAL A 295 -46.89 19.15 -13.67
N ASN A 296 -45.68 18.62 -13.53
CA ASN A 296 -45.26 17.48 -14.35
C ASN A 296 -46.16 16.26 -14.04
N ASN A 297 -46.75 15.65 -15.07
CA ASN A 297 -47.55 14.42 -14.96
C ASN A 297 -46.98 13.31 -15.87
N GLY A 298 -45.66 13.22 -15.99
CA GLY A 298 -44.96 12.22 -16.79
C GLY A 298 -44.72 12.64 -18.24
N GLY A 299 -44.27 13.87 -18.46
CA GLY A 299 -43.83 14.31 -19.78
C GLY A 299 -42.79 15.43 -19.68
N THR A 300 -42.25 15.82 -20.83
CA THR A 300 -41.26 16.90 -21.02
C THR A 300 -41.78 18.29 -20.61
N THR A 301 -43.09 18.50 -20.60
CA THR A 301 -43.73 19.78 -20.24
C THR A 301 -44.90 19.59 -19.26
N GLU A 302 -45.10 20.55 -18.36
CA GLU A 302 -46.14 20.45 -17.32
C GLU A 302 -47.56 20.46 -17.90
N THR A 303 -48.47 19.69 -17.32
CA THR A 303 -49.85 19.52 -17.80
C THR A 303 -50.86 19.66 -16.66
N HIS A 304 -52.15 19.74 -17.01
CA HIS A 304 -53.24 19.59 -16.04
C HIS A 304 -53.84 18.18 -16.15
N ALA A 305 -53.57 17.32 -15.18
CA ALA A 305 -54.25 16.02 -15.08
C ALA A 305 -55.77 16.20 -14.91
N LEU A 306 -56.54 15.26 -15.46
CA LEU A 306 -57.99 15.20 -15.28
C LEU A 306 -58.33 14.43 -13.99
N LEU A 307 -58.94 15.10 -13.01
CA LEU A 307 -59.29 14.46 -11.74
C LEU A 307 -60.49 13.51 -11.90
N LEU A 308 -60.55 12.50 -11.02
CA LEU A 308 -61.54 11.42 -11.05
C LEU A 308 -62.99 11.87 -11.37
N GLY A 309 -63.50 11.31 -12.46
CA GLY A 309 -64.82 11.62 -13.03
C GLY A 309 -64.94 13.03 -13.61
N SER A 310 -63.85 13.59 -14.15
CA SER A 310 -63.89 14.77 -15.00
C SER A 310 -64.81 14.51 -16.21
N PRO A 311 -65.66 15.48 -16.62
CA PRO A 311 -66.48 15.35 -17.82
C PRO A 311 -65.70 15.55 -19.13
N ALA A 312 -64.37 15.71 -19.05
CA ALA A 312 -63.48 15.71 -20.20
C ALA A 312 -62.98 14.31 -20.59
N VAL A 313 -63.05 13.34 -19.67
CA VAL A 313 -62.61 11.95 -19.91
C VAL A 313 -63.57 11.27 -20.89
N ASP A 314 -63.04 10.48 -21.83
CA ASP A 314 -63.83 9.73 -22.84
C ASP A 314 -64.83 10.63 -23.61
N ALA A 315 -64.41 11.81 -24.08
CA ALA A 315 -65.32 12.82 -24.63
C ALA A 315 -64.85 13.57 -25.90
N ALA A 316 -63.60 13.40 -26.34
CA ALA A 316 -63.06 13.99 -27.56
C ALA A 316 -63.45 13.19 -28.83
N ASP A 317 -63.39 13.82 -30.01
CA ASP A 317 -63.54 13.10 -31.28
C ASP A 317 -62.24 12.32 -31.59
N THR A 318 -62.25 11.01 -31.31
CA THR A 318 -61.13 10.08 -31.59
C THR A 318 -60.72 10.00 -33.07
N SER A 319 -61.50 10.57 -33.99
CA SER A 319 -61.16 10.65 -35.41
C SER A 319 -60.49 11.97 -35.83
N ALA A 320 -60.28 12.89 -34.89
CA ALA A 320 -59.64 14.18 -35.08
C ALA A 320 -58.60 14.44 -33.98
N GLY A 321 -57.44 15.00 -34.34
CA GLY A 321 -56.35 15.29 -33.40
C GLY A 321 -55.06 14.51 -33.67
N PRO A 322 -54.03 14.72 -32.83
CA PRO A 322 -52.79 13.96 -32.86
C PRO A 322 -52.95 12.55 -32.26
N SER A 323 -51.97 11.68 -32.51
CA SER A 323 -51.98 10.28 -32.05
C SER A 323 -51.56 10.07 -30.60
N GLY A 324 -51.10 11.13 -29.93
CA GLY A 324 -50.76 11.15 -28.51
C GLY A 324 -51.15 12.48 -27.88
N ASP A 325 -51.13 12.54 -26.55
CA ASP A 325 -51.28 13.75 -25.75
C ASP A 325 -49.97 14.55 -25.66
N GLN A 326 -49.96 15.64 -24.88
CA GLN A 326 -48.80 16.53 -24.69
C GLN A 326 -47.55 15.82 -24.13
N ARG A 327 -47.72 14.66 -23.49
CA ARG A 327 -46.65 13.86 -22.90
C ARG A 327 -46.19 12.73 -23.83
N GLY A 328 -46.75 12.65 -25.04
CA GLY A 328 -46.57 11.53 -25.97
C GLY A 328 -47.40 10.28 -25.63
N ILE A 329 -48.24 10.31 -24.58
CA ILE A 329 -49.10 9.17 -24.22
C ILE A 329 -50.11 8.94 -25.33
N SER A 330 -50.14 7.73 -25.88
CA SER A 330 -50.95 7.38 -27.04
C SER A 330 -52.46 7.59 -26.80
N ARG A 331 -53.18 7.96 -27.85
CA ARG A 331 -54.64 8.15 -27.84
C ARG A 331 -55.33 7.18 -28.81
N PRO A 332 -56.49 6.59 -28.48
CA PRO A 332 -57.22 6.65 -27.20
C PRO A 332 -56.74 5.64 -26.14
N LEU A 333 -56.90 5.95 -24.85
CA LEU A 333 -56.70 5.02 -23.72
C LEU A 333 -57.90 4.98 -22.76
N ASN A 334 -58.22 3.79 -22.26
CA ASN A 334 -59.26 3.58 -21.24
C ASN A 334 -58.64 3.68 -19.82
N GLY A 335 -58.14 4.85 -19.46
CA GLY A 335 -57.38 5.06 -18.22
C GLY A 335 -58.20 5.17 -16.94
N ASP A 336 -59.54 5.26 -16.99
CA ASP A 336 -60.37 5.39 -15.78
C ASP A 336 -61.19 4.12 -15.44
N ALA A 337 -61.00 3.05 -16.22
CA ALA A 337 -61.78 1.80 -16.19
C ALA A 337 -63.31 1.92 -16.42
N VAL A 338 -63.83 3.07 -16.86
CA VAL A 338 -65.29 3.39 -16.89
C VAL A 338 -65.80 3.75 -18.28
N GLY A 339 -65.39 3.02 -19.31
CA GLY A 339 -65.97 3.19 -20.63
C GLY A 339 -65.52 2.16 -21.64
N GLY A 340 -64.96 2.68 -22.71
CA GLY A 340 -64.13 1.95 -23.65
C GLY A 340 -63.37 2.99 -24.42
N ALA A 341 -62.05 2.81 -24.56
CA ALA A 341 -61.09 3.83 -25.00
C ALA A 341 -61.63 4.82 -26.04
N GLU A 342 -62.12 5.97 -25.56
CA GLU A 342 -62.26 7.20 -26.31
C GLU A 342 -61.09 8.12 -25.91
N SER A 343 -61.03 9.35 -26.43
CA SER A 343 -59.94 10.28 -26.10
C SER A 343 -60.46 11.40 -25.22
N ASP A 344 -59.58 12.01 -24.46
CA ASP A 344 -59.93 13.05 -23.51
C ASP A 344 -59.93 14.44 -24.13
N ILE A 345 -60.92 15.27 -23.78
CA ILE A 345 -60.99 16.69 -24.16
C ILE A 345 -59.98 17.48 -23.32
N SER A 346 -58.69 17.44 -23.68
CA SER A 346 -57.65 18.33 -23.15
C SER A 346 -56.33 18.11 -23.91
N SER A 347 -55.24 18.68 -23.40
CA SER A 347 -53.85 18.32 -23.74
C SER A 347 -53.36 17.02 -23.07
N PHE A 348 -54.15 16.44 -22.16
CA PHE A 348 -53.83 15.27 -21.33
C PHE A 348 -54.76 14.08 -21.68
N GLU A 349 -54.27 12.85 -21.50
CA GLU A 349 -55.03 11.58 -21.59
C GLU A 349 -54.84 10.76 -20.29
N VAL A 350 -55.91 10.30 -19.63
CA VAL A 350 -55.76 9.47 -18.41
C VAL A 350 -55.10 8.12 -18.75
N ASN A 351 -54.09 7.72 -17.96
CA ASN A 351 -53.34 6.48 -18.11
C ASN A 351 -52.96 5.91 -16.72
N ASP A 352 -53.73 4.91 -16.29
CA ASP A 352 -53.62 4.14 -15.05
C ASP A 352 -53.95 2.69 -15.46
N SER A 353 -53.03 1.76 -15.20
CA SER A 353 -53.06 0.39 -15.72
C SER A 353 -53.68 -0.62 -14.76
N ASP A 354 -53.50 -0.42 -13.46
CA ASP A 354 -53.82 -1.38 -12.41
C ASP A 354 -55.04 -0.96 -11.57
N TYR A 355 -55.42 0.32 -11.70
CA TYR A 355 -56.59 1.00 -11.16
C TYR A 355 -56.54 1.30 -9.66
N ASP A 356 -55.35 1.52 -9.11
CA ASP A 356 -55.17 1.90 -7.71
C ASP A 356 -55.44 3.40 -7.44
N GLY A 357 -55.32 4.24 -8.48
CA GLY A 357 -55.57 5.68 -8.47
C GLY A 357 -54.33 6.57 -8.57
N ILE A 358 -53.13 6.00 -8.62
CA ILE A 358 -51.90 6.62 -9.11
C ILE A 358 -51.88 6.48 -10.65
N LEU A 359 -51.13 7.35 -11.33
CA LEU A 359 -51.01 7.31 -12.79
C LEU A 359 -49.67 6.68 -13.17
N ASN A 360 -49.67 5.73 -14.11
CA ASN A 360 -48.49 4.98 -14.54
C ASN A 360 -47.16 5.77 -14.64
N PRO A 361 -47.12 7.04 -15.13
CA PRO A 361 -45.87 7.79 -15.24
C PRO A 361 -45.31 8.36 -13.91
N GLY A 362 -45.95 8.09 -12.79
CA GLY A 362 -45.51 8.41 -11.42
C GLY A 362 -46.01 7.36 -10.43
N ASP A 363 -46.16 6.14 -10.94
CA ASP A 363 -46.46 4.92 -10.20
C ASP A 363 -45.18 4.09 -10.24
N ASN A 364 -44.66 3.73 -9.08
CA ASN A 364 -43.45 2.94 -8.96
C ASN A 364 -43.72 1.43 -9.05
N CYS A 365 -45.00 1.01 -8.97
CA CYS A 365 -45.43 -0.33 -9.35
C CYS A 365 -46.59 -0.31 -10.38
N PRO A 366 -46.38 0.14 -11.64
CA PRO A 366 -47.43 0.35 -12.68
C PRO A 366 -48.35 -0.82 -13.05
N LEU A 367 -48.15 -1.99 -12.44
CA LEU A 367 -48.90 -3.23 -12.67
C LEU A 367 -49.37 -3.88 -11.35
N HIS A 368 -48.99 -3.35 -10.19
CA HIS A 368 -49.05 -3.98 -8.87
C HIS A 368 -49.51 -2.96 -7.80
N SER A 369 -50.83 -2.88 -7.58
CA SER A 369 -51.49 -1.91 -6.70
C SER A 369 -50.82 -1.72 -5.34
N ASN A 370 -50.15 -0.57 -5.20
CA ASN A 370 -49.32 -0.26 -4.03
C ASN A 370 -49.68 1.05 -3.33
N VAL A 371 -50.43 1.99 -3.92
CA VAL A 371 -51.13 3.22 -3.41
C VAL A 371 -50.37 4.19 -2.50
N GLY A 372 -49.58 3.68 -1.56
CA GLY A 372 -48.69 4.40 -0.67
C GLY A 372 -47.35 4.77 -1.31
N GLN A 373 -46.99 4.14 -2.45
CA GLN A 373 -45.70 4.27 -3.15
C GLN A 373 -44.53 4.26 -2.15
N LEU A 374 -44.37 3.15 -1.43
CA LEU A 374 -43.13 2.88 -0.72
C LEU A 374 -42.12 2.35 -1.74
N ASP A 375 -40.87 2.70 -1.49
CA ASP A 375 -39.71 2.82 -2.39
C ASP A 375 -38.57 3.06 -1.40
N THR A 376 -37.99 1.98 -0.86
CA THR A 376 -37.12 2.06 0.33
C THR A 376 -35.68 2.40 -0.06
N ASP A 377 -35.16 1.81 -1.15
CA ASP A 377 -33.87 2.16 -1.77
C ASP A 377 -33.91 3.48 -2.58
N GLY A 378 -35.03 3.76 -3.26
CA GLY A 378 -35.22 4.93 -4.11
C GLY A 378 -34.87 4.75 -5.60
N ASP A 379 -34.73 3.53 -6.14
CA ASP A 379 -34.45 3.33 -7.57
C ASP A 379 -35.66 3.70 -8.48
N GLY A 380 -36.87 3.69 -7.92
CA GLY A 380 -38.13 4.04 -8.58
C GLY A 380 -38.99 2.85 -9.02
N ALA A 381 -38.60 1.62 -8.71
CA ALA A 381 -39.50 0.54 -8.36
C ALA A 381 -39.96 0.71 -6.89
N GLY A 382 -40.27 -0.35 -6.16
CA GLY A 382 -40.63 -0.25 -4.74
C GLY A 382 -41.39 -1.46 -4.20
N ASP A 383 -41.58 -1.47 -2.88
CA ASP A 383 -41.77 -2.63 -1.98
C ASP A 383 -42.91 -3.63 -2.31
N ALA A 384 -43.74 -3.33 -3.31
CA ALA A 384 -44.82 -4.20 -3.78
C ALA A 384 -44.48 -4.94 -5.09
N CYS A 385 -43.36 -4.59 -5.71
CA CYS A 385 -42.89 -5.12 -6.98
C CYS A 385 -41.36 -5.24 -7.09
N ASP A 386 -40.59 -4.78 -6.11
CA ASP A 386 -39.18 -5.13 -5.96
C ASP A 386 -38.94 -6.57 -5.45
N PRO A 387 -37.72 -7.11 -5.69
CA PRO A 387 -37.20 -8.29 -5.02
C PRO A 387 -36.04 -8.02 -4.03
N ASP A 388 -35.65 -6.76 -3.88
CA ASP A 388 -34.50 -6.23 -3.12
C ASP A 388 -34.94 -4.82 -2.66
N ASP A 389 -35.67 -4.77 -1.55
CA ASP A 389 -36.48 -3.59 -1.16
C ASP A 389 -35.62 -2.37 -0.73
N ASP A 390 -34.41 -2.58 -0.19
CA ASP A 390 -33.47 -1.52 0.24
C ASP A 390 -32.21 -1.37 -0.62
N GLY A 391 -32.03 -2.21 -1.65
CA GLY A 391 -31.10 -2.01 -2.76
C GLY A 391 -29.65 -2.31 -2.40
N ASP A 392 -29.45 -3.18 -1.41
CA ASP A 392 -28.15 -3.46 -0.78
C ASP A 392 -27.35 -4.55 -1.50
N GLY A 393 -27.99 -5.32 -2.38
CA GLY A 393 -27.43 -6.42 -3.15
C GLY A 393 -27.83 -7.83 -2.67
N LEU A 394 -28.52 -7.94 -1.53
CA LEU A 394 -29.06 -9.16 -0.94
C LEU A 394 -30.59 -9.16 -1.06
N SER A 395 -31.17 -10.17 -1.72
CA SER A 395 -32.62 -10.16 -1.96
C SER A 395 -33.45 -10.44 -0.69
N ASP A 396 -34.69 -9.93 -0.61
CA ASP A 396 -35.66 -10.16 0.48
C ASP A 396 -35.72 -11.62 0.99
N ASP A 397 -35.62 -12.58 0.07
CA ASP A 397 -35.71 -14.03 0.33
C ASP A 397 -34.39 -14.59 0.93
N ASP A 398 -33.24 -13.98 0.60
CA ASP A 398 -31.89 -14.32 1.07
C ASP A 398 -31.57 -13.63 2.40
N GLU A 399 -31.91 -12.35 2.56
CA GLU A 399 -31.89 -11.63 3.83
C GLU A 399 -32.72 -12.33 4.91
N SER A 400 -33.96 -12.70 4.58
CA SER A 400 -34.81 -13.51 5.47
C SER A 400 -34.18 -14.88 5.82
N SER A 401 -33.12 -15.29 5.11
CA SER A 401 -32.34 -16.50 5.37
C SER A 401 -31.06 -16.22 6.18
N ALA A 402 -30.39 -15.09 5.98
CA ALA A 402 -29.28 -14.58 6.79
C ALA A 402 -29.75 -14.19 8.22
N GLY A 403 -30.83 -13.41 8.30
CA GLY A 403 -31.43 -12.94 9.54
C GLY A 403 -31.61 -11.42 9.65
N THR A 404 -31.27 -10.71 8.58
CA THR A 404 -31.30 -9.26 8.37
C THR A 404 -32.72 -8.71 8.15
N ASP A 405 -32.89 -7.40 7.99
CA ASP A 405 -34.21 -6.73 7.81
C ASP A 405 -34.31 -6.08 6.41
N PRO A 406 -35.16 -6.59 5.48
CA PRO A 406 -35.34 -6.14 4.08
C PRO A 406 -35.80 -4.69 3.82
N LEU A 407 -35.43 -3.76 4.68
CA LEU A 407 -35.78 -2.35 4.68
C LEU A 407 -34.68 -1.48 5.36
N ASP A 408 -33.50 -2.04 5.63
CA ASP A 408 -32.38 -1.45 6.39
C ASP A 408 -31.05 -2.04 5.85
N ILE A 409 -30.54 -1.41 4.79
CA ILE A 409 -29.30 -1.65 4.00
C ILE A 409 -27.99 -2.01 4.77
N ASP A 410 -28.01 -2.02 6.09
CA ASP A 410 -26.88 -2.13 7.04
C ASP A 410 -27.51 -2.54 8.39
N THR A 411 -27.67 -3.85 8.62
CA THR A 411 -28.52 -4.39 9.69
C THR A 411 -27.95 -4.14 11.10
N ASP A 412 -26.63 -4.18 11.27
CA ASP A 412 -25.98 -4.02 12.57
C ASP A 412 -25.40 -2.61 12.83
N GLY A 413 -25.19 -1.82 11.77
CA GLY A 413 -24.93 -0.39 11.80
C GLY A 413 -23.46 0.01 11.71
N ASP A 414 -22.65 -0.80 11.04
CA ASP A 414 -21.18 -0.69 10.97
C ASP A 414 -20.69 0.18 9.79
N GLY A 415 -21.41 0.16 8.68
CA GLY A 415 -21.17 0.95 7.47
C GLY A 415 -20.91 0.18 6.17
N LEU A 416 -20.82 -1.15 6.20
CA LEU A 416 -21.05 -2.03 5.03
C LEU A 416 -22.55 -2.23 4.81
N SER A 417 -22.90 -2.89 3.71
CA SER A 417 -24.25 -3.43 3.53
C SER A 417 -24.26 -4.94 3.71
N ASP A 418 -25.38 -5.49 4.18
CA ASP A 418 -25.55 -6.93 4.39
C ASP A 418 -25.21 -7.73 3.12
N GLY A 419 -25.50 -7.16 1.95
CA GLY A 419 -25.14 -7.66 0.63
C GLY A 419 -23.66 -7.56 0.27
N ASP A 420 -22.95 -6.49 0.62
CA ASP A 420 -21.49 -6.39 0.44
C ASP A 420 -20.75 -7.31 1.41
N GLU A 421 -21.23 -7.44 2.64
CA GLU A 421 -20.72 -8.39 3.62
C GLU A 421 -20.83 -9.85 3.15
N VAL A 422 -22.04 -10.28 2.76
CA VAL A 422 -22.29 -11.67 2.34
C VAL A 422 -21.62 -12.03 1.02
N HIS A 423 -21.48 -11.09 0.08
CA HIS A 423 -20.98 -11.38 -1.27
C HIS A 423 -19.53 -10.94 -1.54
N SER A 424 -19.05 -9.88 -0.89
CA SER A 424 -17.77 -9.23 -1.20
C SER A 424 -16.72 -9.42 -0.09
N HIS A 425 -17.12 -9.41 1.19
CA HIS A 425 -16.19 -9.39 2.34
C HIS A 425 -16.20 -10.65 3.23
N SER A 426 -17.22 -11.49 3.13
CA SER A 426 -17.39 -12.74 3.92
C SER A 426 -17.49 -12.54 5.45
N THR A 427 -17.94 -11.36 5.88
CA THR A 427 -18.24 -10.99 7.27
C THR A 427 -19.63 -11.51 7.71
N ASP A 428 -20.00 -11.36 9.00
CA ASP A 428 -21.34 -11.74 9.52
C ASP A 428 -22.20 -10.48 9.68
N PRO A 429 -23.25 -10.25 8.84
CA PRO A 429 -24.06 -9.01 8.78
C PRO A 429 -25.04 -8.83 9.96
N LEU A 430 -24.57 -9.22 11.14
CA LEU A 430 -25.24 -9.26 12.44
C LEU A 430 -24.25 -9.05 13.60
N ASP A 431 -22.94 -8.98 13.36
CA ASP A 431 -21.87 -8.71 14.33
C ASP A 431 -20.84 -7.74 13.71
N PRO A 432 -20.84 -6.43 14.08
CA PRO A 432 -20.17 -5.35 13.35
C PRO A 432 -18.64 -5.30 13.56
N ASP A 433 -18.01 -6.41 13.93
CA ASP A 433 -16.60 -6.60 14.36
C ASP A 433 -16.36 -8.12 14.26
N THR A 434 -16.22 -8.62 13.03
CA THR A 434 -16.32 -10.06 12.67
C THR A 434 -15.22 -10.89 13.33
N ASP A 435 -13.99 -10.36 13.42
CA ASP A 435 -12.85 -11.07 14.00
C ASP A 435 -12.61 -10.76 15.50
N GLY A 436 -13.14 -9.66 16.02
CA GLY A 436 -13.08 -9.26 17.43
C GLY A 436 -11.85 -8.42 17.82
N ASP A 437 -11.16 -7.82 16.85
CA ASP A 437 -10.07 -6.84 16.99
C ASP A 437 -10.51 -5.54 17.70
N GLY A 438 -11.70 -5.04 17.36
CA GLY A 438 -12.28 -3.80 17.88
C GLY A 438 -12.21 -2.57 16.96
N LEU A 439 -11.89 -2.75 15.68
CA LEU A 439 -12.50 -1.99 14.59
C LEU A 439 -13.90 -2.52 14.29
N ASP A 440 -14.63 -1.75 13.49
CA ASP A 440 -15.90 -2.21 12.91
C ASP A 440 -15.60 -2.56 11.42
N ASP A 441 -16.14 -3.64 10.85
CA ASP A 441 -15.72 -4.19 9.53
C ASP A 441 -15.78 -3.14 8.38
N GLY A 442 -16.79 -2.27 8.41
CA GLY A 442 -16.97 -1.14 7.50
C GLY A 442 -16.02 0.02 7.74
N ILE A 443 -15.40 0.13 8.91
CA ILE A 443 -14.22 0.99 9.09
C ILE A 443 -13.02 0.40 8.35
N GLU A 444 -12.88 -0.92 8.39
CA GLU A 444 -11.75 -1.64 7.79
C GLU A 444 -11.73 -1.49 6.28
N VAL A 445 -12.80 -1.93 5.62
CA VAL A 445 -12.94 -1.86 4.16
C VAL A 445 -12.90 -0.42 3.62
N ILE A 446 -13.52 0.54 4.31
CA ILE A 446 -13.76 1.89 3.76
C ILE A 446 -12.64 2.89 4.11
N PHE A 447 -11.97 2.74 5.26
CA PHE A 447 -11.08 3.79 5.79
C PHE A 447 -9.63 3.36 6.06
N THR A 448 -9.36 2.13 6.50
CA THR A 448 -8.00 1.64 6.76
C THR A 448 -7.47 0.83 5.57
N GLY A 449 -8.31 0.02 4.92
CA GLY A 449 -7.95 -0.92 3.88
C GLY A 449 -7.57 -2.32 4.40
N THR A 450 -7.85 -2.60 5.67
CA THR A 450 -7.53 -3.86 6.36
C THR A 450 -8.51 -5.00 6.03
N ASP A 451 -8.14 -6.23 6.37
CA ASP A 451 -8.97 -7.44 6.15
C ASP A 451 -9.90 -7.67 7.37
N PRO A 452 -11.21 -7.41 7.26
CA PRO A 452 -12.16 -7.53 8.38
C PRO A 452 -12.40 -8.97 8.88
N THR A 453 -11.66 -9.95 8.34
CA THR A 453 -11.67 -11.32 8.81
C THR A 453 -10.36 -11.72 9.52
N ASN A 454 -9.40 -10.80 9.64
CA ASN A 454 -8.06 -11.03 10.18
C ASN A 454 -7.51 -9.85 11.03
N ALA A 455 -7.62 -10.01 12.34
CA ALA A 455 -7.29 -9.07 13.44
C ALA A 455 -5.82 -8.58 13.56
N ASP A 456 -5.00 -8.70 12.52
CA ASP A 456 -3.57 -8.32 12.39
C ASP A 456 -3.23 -8.45 10.88
N THR A 457 -3.61 -7.45 10.08
CA THR A 457 -3.61 -7.51 8.60
C THR A 457 -2.21 -7.71 8.03
N ASP A 458 -1.24 -6.92 8.48
CA ASP A 458 0.14 -6.97 7.95
C ASP A 458 1.07 -7.92 8.71
N ASN A 459 0.55 -8.60 9.74
CA ASN A 459 1.23 -9.64 10.52
C ASN A 459 2.48 -9.12 11.27
N ASP A 460 2.37 -7.88 11.75
CA ASP A 460 3.29 -7.12 12.58
C ASP A 460 3.33 -7.61 14.04
N GLY A 461 2.17 -7.99 14.59
CA GLY A 461 1.98 -8.36 16.00
C GLY A 461 1.22 -7.33 16.85
N LEU A 462 0.80 -6.21 16.28
CA LEU A 462 -0.33 -5.39 16.71
C LEU A 462 -1.57 -5.80 15.90
N GLY A 463 -2.75 -5.70 16.53
CA GLY A 463 -4.00 -5.80 15.77
C GLY A 463 -4.44 -4.43 15.30
N ASP A 464 -5.03 -4.38 14.12
CA ASP A 464 -5.36 -3.19 13.34
C ASP A 464 -6.13 -2.14 14.17
N GLY A 465 -7.08 -2.57 14.99
CA GLY A 465 -7.84 -1.71 15.91
C GLY A 465 -7.08 -1.26 17.13
N THR A 466 -6.02 -1.95 17.54
CA THR A 466 -5.05 -1.41 18.51
C THR A 466 -4.22 -0.29 17.87
N GLU A 467 -3.79 -0.48 16.63
CA GLU A 467 -3.03 0.53 15.89
C GLU A 467 -3.86 1.79 15.68
N VAL A 468 -4.99 1.68 14.98
CA VAL A 468 -5.84 2.81 14.60
C VAL A 468 -6.40 3.54 15.83
N ASN A 469 -6.82 2.82 16.88
CA ASN A 469 -7.47 3.46 18.04
C ASN A 469 -6.51 3.87 19.18
N VAL A 470 -5.30 3.30 19.26
CA VAL A 470 -4.42 3.44 20.44
C VAL A 470 -3.03 3.97 20.10
N ILE A 471 -2.35 3.40 19.11
CA ILE A 471 -0.95 3.74 18.77
C ILE A 471 -0.90 4.85 17.72
N GLY A 472 -1.57 4.64 16.58
CA GLY A 472 -1.73 5.56 15.45
C GLY A 472 -0.93 5.17 14.20
N THR A 473 -0.35 3.97 14.17
CA THR A 473 0.43 3.36 13.08
C THR A 473 -0.45 2.98 11.89
N ASP A 474 0.14 2.58 10.77
CA ASP A 474 -0.59 2.22 9.55
C ASP A 474 -0.76 0.70 9.45
N PRO A 475 -1.95 0.12 9.71
CA PRO A 475 -2.17 -1.33 9.87
C PRO A 475 -2.08 -2.16 8.58
N ASN A 476 -1.52 -1.57 7.52
CA ASN A 476 -1.20 -2.24 6.26
C ASN A 476 0.31 -2.18 5.96
N ASN A 477 1.10 -1.65 6.87
CA ASN A 477 2.51 -1.39 6.71
C ASN A 477 3.25 -1.74 8.01
N PRO A 478 3.88 -2.93 8.07
CA PRO A 478 4.39 -3.52 9.32
C PRO A 478 5.74 -2.92 9.75
N ASP A 479 5.96 -1.64 9.46
CA ASP A 479 7.18 -0.82 9.62
C ASP A 479 6.83 0.63 9.20
N THR A 480 6.17 1.40 10.07
CA THR A 480 5.53 2.69 9.75
C THR A 480 6.53 3.78 9.33
N ASP A 481 7.80 3.72 9.76
CA ASP A 481 8.81 4.73 9.46
C ASP A 481 9.99 4.29 8.58
N ASP A 482 9.88 3.09 7.98
CA ASP A 482 10.79 2.48 6.98
C ASP A 482 12.21 2.16 7.54
N ASP A 483 12.34 1.86 8.83
CA ASP A 483 13.63 1.65 9.51
C ASP A 483 14.11 0.18 9.53
N GLY A 484 13.19 -0.77 9.37
CA GLY A 484 13.46 -2.21 9.38
C GLY A 484 13.05 -2.94 10.68
N LEU A 485 12.52 -2.22 11.67
CA LEU A 485 11.88 -2.75 12.87
C LEU A 485 10.36 -2.63 12.73
N ARG A 486 9.62 -3.69 13.06
CA ARG A 486 8.16 -3.65 12.98
C ARG A 486 7.54 -2.98 14.19
N ASP A 487 6.51 -2.17 13.98
CA ASP A 487 5.75 -1.40 14.97
C ASP A 487 5.32 -2.26 16.19
N GLY A 488 4.96 -3.52 15.98
CA GLY A 488 4.61 -4.48 17.02
C GLY A 488 5.80 -5.02 17.80
N PHE A 489 6.98 -5.12 17.20
CA PHE A 489 8.22 -5.32 17.96
C PHE A 489 8.61 -4.07 18.74
N GLU A 490 8.45 -2.88 18.15
CA GLU A 490 8.67 -1.62 18.83
C GLU A 490 7.80 -1.49 20.07
N VAL A 491 6.48 -1.52 19.91
CA VAL A 491 5.52 -1.31 21.00
C VAL A 491 5.59 -2.41 22.06
N ASN A 492 5.71 -3.68 21.66
CA ASN A 492 5.62 -4.80 22.62
C ASN A 492 6.97 -5.25 23.20
N SER A 493 8.09 -5.06 22.50
CA SER A 493 9.39 -5.63 22.87
C SER A 493 10.45 -4.59 23.23
N TYR A 494 10.60 -3.53 22.42
CA TYR A 494 11.72 -2.59 22.55
C TYR A 494 11.36 -1.24 23.20
N SER A 495 10.09 -0.83 23.10
CA SER A 495 9.51 0.44 23.57
C SER A 495 10.04 1.71 22.87
N THR A 496 10.40 1.59 21.59
CA THR A 496 10.72 2.67 20.64
C THR A 496 9.47 3.41 20.15
N ASP A 497 9.60 4.43 19.29
CA ASP A 497 8.52 5.29 18.81
C ASP A 497 8.30 5.09 17.29
N PRO A 498 7.26 4.32 16.85
CA PRO A 498 7.04 3.84 15.46
C PRO A 498 6.64 4.93 14.44
N PHE A 499 7.13 6.16 14.63
CA PHE A 499 6.98 7.29 13.71
C PHE A 499 8.27 8.13 13.60
N ASN A 500 9.36 7.62 14.16
CA ASN A 500 10.62 8.28 14.34
C ASN A 500 11.75 7.21 14.32
N PRO A 501 12.36 6.97 13.14
CA PRO A 501 13.27 5.84 12.87
C PRO A 501 14.66 6.01 13.50
N ASP A 502 14.76 6.73 14.61
CA ASP A 502 15.95 7.14 15.37
C ASP A 502 15.38 7.69 16.71
N THR A 503 14.90 6.80 17.58
CA THR A 503 14.04 7.13 18.74
C THR A 503 14.71 8.07 19.72
N ASP A 504 16.02 7.92 19.95
CA ASP A 504 16.76 8.74 20.91
C ASP A 504 17.51 9.94 20.29
N GLY A 505 17.67 9.97 18.97
CA GLY A 505 18.08 11.13 18.17
C GLY A 505 19.59 11.26 17.99
N ASP A 506 20.31 10.14 17.92
CA ASP A 506 21.77 10.07 17.83
C ASP A 506 22.29 9.98 16.38
N GLY A 507 21.45 9.48 15.46
CA GLY A 507 21.73 9.34 14.03
C GLY A 507 21.98 7.91 13.54
N LEU A 508 21.83 6.89 14.38
CA LEU A 508 21.56 5.51 14.00
C LEU A 508 20.04 5.28 13.91
N GLU A 509 19.61 4.24 13.21
CA GLU A 509 18.19 3.90 13.05
C GLU A 509 17.87 2.64 13.89
N ASP A 510 16.72 2.60 14.58
CA ASP A 510 16.38 1.64 15.65
C ASP A 510 16.41 0.17 15.15
N GLY A 511 15.99 -0.06 13.91
CA GLY A 511 16.08 -1.34 13.21
C GLY A 511 17.53 -1.82 13.01
N PRO A 512 18.42 -1.04 12.37
CA PRO A 512 19.86 -1.30 12.31
C PRO A 512 20.52 -1.46 13.69
N GLU A 513 20.11 -0.68 14.69
CA GLU A 513 20.60 -0.82 16.06
C GLU A 513 20.42 -2.25 16.59
N ILE A 514 19.21 -2.80 16.51
CA ILE A 514 18.92 -4.15 17.01
C ILE A 514 19.50 -5.23 16.08
N SER A 515 19.37 -5.05 14.77
CA SER A 515 19.62 -6.11 13.78
C SER A 515 21.08 -6.23 13.33
N ALA A 516 21.84 -5.13 13.32
CA ALA A 516 23.19 -5.06 12.79
C ALA A 516 24.25 -4.65 13.83
N HIS A 517 23.89 -3.82 14.82
CA HIS A 517 24.86 -3.22 15.75
C HIS A 517 24.79 -3.80 17.18
N GLY A 518 23.63 -4.26 17.62
CA GLY A 518 23.40 -4.79 18.98
C GLY A 518 23.26 -3.71 20.07
N THR A 519 22.99 -2.47 19.68
CA THR A 519 22.83 -1.30 20.55
C THR A 519 21.42 -1.22 21.13
N ASN A 520 21.13 -0.17 21.91
CA ASN A 520 19.85 0.01 22.59
C ASN A 520 19.18 1.33 22.13
N PRO A 521 18.12 1.28 21.29
CA PRO A 521 17.49 2.44 20.63
C PRO A 521 16.68 3.38 21.55
N LEU A 522 16.95 3.33 22.85
CA LEU A 522 16.41 4.24 23.86
C LEU A 522 17.52 4.96 24.64
N ASN A 523 18.77 4.86 24.18
CA ASN A 523 19.96 5.36 24.83
C ASN A 523 21.10 5.69 23.82
N PRO A 524 21.35 6.98 23.50
CA PRO A 524 22.17 7.47 22.38
C PRO A 524 23.69 7.40 22.64
N ASP A 525 24.11 6.39 23.39
CA ASP A 525 25.42 6.17 24.04
C ASP A 525 25.30 4.83 24.80
N SER A 526 25.17 3.72 24.06
CA SER A 526 24.73 2.40 24.54
C SER A 526 25.63 1.79 25.61
N ASP A 527 26.93 2.02 25.52
CA ASP A 527 27.92 1.52 26.48
C ASP A 527 28.32 2.55 27.57
N GLY A 528 27.95 3.83 27.40
CA GLY A 528 28.07 4.89 28.40
C GLY A 528 29.42 5.59 28.41
N ASP A 529 30.14 5.52 27.29
CA ASP A 529 31.44 6.08 26.97
C ASP A 529 31.41 7.62 26.83
N GLY A 530 30.37 8.15 26.18
CA GLY A 530 30.15 9.57 25.93
C GLY A 530 30.32 10.03 24.47
N LEU A 531 30.85 9.17 23.59
CA LEU A 531 30.52 9.15 22.17
C LEU A 531 29.08 8.60 22.01
N GLY A 532 28.58 8.47 20.78
CA GLY A 532 27.19 8.06 20.55
C GLY A 532 27.10 7.15 19.34
N ASP A 533 26.25 6.14 19.45
CA ASP A 533 26.20 4.95 18.61
C ASP A 533 26.18 5.27 17.10
N GLY A 534 25.34 6.20 16.67
CA GLY A 534 25.24 6.65 15.28
C GLY A 534 26.47 7.42 14.78
N LEU A 535 27.14 8.17 15.66
CA LEU A 535 28.43 8.78 15.32
C LEU A 535 29.48 7.68 15.15
N GLU A 536 29.52 6.71 16.05
CA GLU A 536 30.49 5.62 16.07
C GLU A 536 30.43 4.72 14.85
N VAL A 537 29.24 4.26 14.48
CA VAL A 537 29.00 3.51 13.24
C VAL A 537 29.47 4.31 12.02
N SER A 538 29.32 5.64 12.04
CA SER A 538 29.77 6.51 10.95
C SER A 538 31.30 6.71 10.90
N THR A 539 32.00 6.59 12.03
CA THR A 539 33.45 6.75 12.18
C THR A 539 34.23 5.44 12.16
N GLY A 540 33.54 4.32 12.36
CA GLY A 540 34.09 2.96 12.40
C GLY A 540 34.58 2.53 13.78
N THR A 541 34.02 3.10 14.84
CA THR A 541 34.11 2.62 16.23
C THR A 541 32.93 1.68 16.54
N ASN A 542 32.94 1.03 17.71
CA ASN A 542 32.01 -0.04 18.08
C ASN A 542 31.04 0.38 19.20
N PRO A 543 29.79 0.73 18.87
CA PRO A 543 28.84 1.38 19.80
C PRO A 543 28.28 0.49 20.92
N THR A 544 28.79 -0.73 21.07
CA THR A 544 28.41 -1.66 22.16
C THR A 544 29.57 -1.95 23.10
N ASN A 545 30.69 -1.27 22.92
CA ASN A 545 31.96 -1.55 23.54
C ASN A 545 32.74 -0.23 23.73
N PRO A 546 32.83 0.28 24.98
CA PRO A 546 33.18 1.66 25.29
C PRO A 546 34.70 1.92 25.25
N ASP A 547 35.41 1.21 24.37
CA ASP A 547 36.86 0.99 24.29
C ASP A 547 37.12 0.16 23.01
N THR A 548 36.90 0.76 21.84
CA THR A 548 36.76 0.07 20.53
C THR A 548 37.92 -0.85 20.18
N ASP A 549 39.14 -0.41 20.43
CA ASP A 549 40.38 -1.12 20.10
C ASP A 549 41.02 -1.84 21.29
N PHE A 550 40.37 -1.75 22.47
CA PHE A 550 40.68 -2.47 23.70
C PHE A 550 41.98 -2.02 24.38
N ASP A 551 42.30 -0.73 24.29
CA ASP A 551 43.49 -0.08 24.84
C ASP A 551 43.32 0.32 26.32
N GLY A 552 42.07 0.48 26.79
CA GLY A 552 41.70 0.86 28.16
C GLY A 552 41.46 2.36 28.40
N LEU A 553 41.49 3.18 27.35
CA LEU A 553 40.72 4.42 27.26
C LEU A 553 39.29 4.10 26.82
N ASN A 554 38.58 5.16 26.51
CA ASN A 554 37.19 5.21 26.16
C ASN A 554 37.15 6.12 24.92
N ASP A 555 36.54 5.69 23.84
CA ASP A 555 36.44 6.42 22.57
C ASP A 555 36.05 7.91 22.77
N GLY A 556 35.12 8.20 23.68
CA GLY A 556 34.66 9.55 24.04
C GLY A 556 35.61 10.34 24.96
N VAL A 557 36.63 9.71 25.55
CA VAL A 557 37.78 10.36 26.21
C VAL A 557 38.81 10.79 25.17
N GLU A 558 39.04 9.93 24.19
CA GLU A 558 40.00 10.09 23.11
C GLU A 558 39.56 11.15 22.10
N ASP A 559 38.35 11.04 21.52
CA ASP A 559 37.64 12.16 20.90
C ASP A 559 37.05 13.08 21.98
N SER A 560 37.96 13.72 22.72
CA SER A 560 37.68 14.69 23.79
C SER A 560 36.75 15.86 23.39
N ASN A 561 36.41 16.01 22.11
CA ASN A 561 35.48 17.03 21.63
C ASN A 561 34.20 16.49 20.95
N LEU A 562 34.04 15.16 20.84
CA LEU A 562 32.86 14.41 20.41
C LEU A 562 32.34 14.87 19.05
N ASN A 563 33.21 14.80 18.04
CA ASN A 563 32.93 15.24 16.67
C ASN A 563 33.15 14.17 15.58
N GLY A 564 33.69 13.01 15.95
CA GLY A 564 34.02 11.89 15.08
C GLY A 564 35.31 12.06 14.29
N SER A 565 36.26 12.88 14.75
CA SER A 565 37.54 13.06 14.05
C SER A 565 38.69 13.48 14.96
N VAL A 566 39.79 12.73 14.83
CA VAL A 566 41.06 12.94 15.53
C VAL A 566 41.62 14.33 15.25
N ASP A 567 41.48 15.24 16.21
CA ASP A 567 41.99 16.60 16.15
C ASP A 567 43.38 16.69 16.84
N SER A 568 44.01 17.86 16.81
CA SER A 568 45.39 18.00 17.30
C SER A 568 45.49 17.95 18.84
N GLY A 569 45.91 16.81 19.38
CA GLY A 569 46.08 16.55 20.82
C GLY A 569 45.01 15.62 21.41
N GLU A 570 44.42 14.81 20.53
CA GLU A 570 43.54 13.67 20.77
C GLU A 570 44.23 12.44 20.17
N THR A 571 43.92 11.25 20.69
CA THR A 571 44.32 9.92 20.20
C THR A 571 43.28 9.42 19.17
N ASP A 572 43.50 8.30 18.48
CA ASP A 572 42.53 7.73 17.52
C ASP A 572 41.83 6.48 18.13
N PRO A 573 40.51 6.53 18.44
CA PRO A 573 39.75 5.43 19.06
C PRO A 573 39.67 4.07 18.31
N ARG A 574 40.51 3.86 17.30
CA ARG A 574 40.56 2.65 16.46
C ARG A 574 42.00 2.22 16.18
N ASP A 575 42.96 2.86 16.82
CA ASP A 575 44.40 2.62 16.72
C ASP A 575 44.98 2.69 18.13
N TRP A 576 44.81 1.59 18.87
CA TRP A 576 45.18 1.32 20.26
C TRP A 576 46.58 1.76 20.73
N ASP A 577 47.42 2.32 19.87
CA ASP A 577 48.83 2.72 20.05
C ASP A 577 49.10 3.92 19.11
N SER A 578 48.72 5.13 19.55
CA SER A 578 48.62 6.33 18.70
C SER A 578 49.94 6.83 18.14
N ASP A 579 51.07 6.55 18.80
CA ASP A 579 52.41 6.94 18.33
C ASP A 579 53.26 5.78 17.77
N SER A 580 52.73 4.54 17.86
CA SER A 580 53.29 3.30 17.33
C SER A 580 54.53 2.77 18.07
N ASP A 581 54.58 2.97 19.39
CA ASP A 581 55.65 2.50 20.29
C ASP A 581 55.36 1.13 20.95
N MET A 582 54.12 0.64 20.80
CA MET A 582 53.53 -0.59 21.34
C MET A 582 52.96 -0.52 22.77
N LEU A 583 52.89 0.65 23.42
CA LEU A 583 52.11 0.88 24.64
C LEU A 583 50.69 1.33 24.27
N PRO A 584 49.62 0.70 24.79
CA PRO A 584 48.30 1.25 24.58
C PRO A 584 48.11 2.57 25.32
N ASP A 585 47.49 3.53 24.65
CA ASP A 585 47.27 4.89 25.16
C ASP A 585 46.56 4.87 26.54
N GLY A 586 45.75 3.85 26.79
CA GLY A 586 45.06 3.57 28.06
C GLY A 586 45.96 3.03 29.15
N ASP A 587 46.91 2.14 28.86
CA ASP A 587 47.91 1.70 29.85
C ASP A 587 48.88 2.85 30.16
N GLU A 588 49.25 3.65 29.18
CA GLU A 588 50.02 4.89 29.36
C GLU A 588 49.35 5.85 30.32
N VAL A 589 48.07 6.21 30.10
CA VAL A 589 47.36 7.17 30.95
C VAL A 589 47.02 6.60 32.32
N ASN A 590 46.61 5.32 32.40
CA ASN A 590 46.04 4.75 33.62
C ASN A 590 47.06 4.03 34.52
N ALA A 591 48.08 3.39 33.95
CA ALA A 591 49.03 2.55 34.68
C ALA A 591 50.44 3.17 34.79
N HIS A 592 50.98 3.74 33.71
CA HIS A 592 52.40 4.14 33.64
C HIS A 592 52.63 5.64 33.84
N GLY A 593 51.74 6.50 33.33
CA GLY A 593 51.81 7.96 33.43
C GLY A 593 52.70 8.65 32.40
N THR A 594 52.90 8.00 31.25
CA THR A 594 53.57 8.47 30.03
C THR A 594 52.64 9.37 29.19
N ASP A 595 52.97 9.69 27.94
CA ASP A 595 52.25 10.68 27.10
C ASP A 595 51.95 10.07 25.72
N PRO A 596 50.69 9.64 25.42
CA PRO A 596 50.32 8.81 24.23
C PRO A 596 50.48 9.39 22.83
N LEU A 597 51.38 10.36 22.69
CA LEU A 597 51.74 11.02 21.44
C LEU A 597 53.27 11.26 21.40
N ASN A 598 54.06 10.49 22.17
CA ASN A 598 55.50 10.56 22.38
C ASN A 598 56.16 9.20 22.74
N ASP A 599 56.71 8.56 21.72
CA ASP A 599 57.38 7.24 21.66
C ASP A 599 58.63 6.97 22.55
N ASP A 600 58.93 7.81 23.56
CA ASP A 600 60.11 7.77 24.45
C ASP A 600 59.97 8.91 25.51
N THR A 601 59.34 8.65 26.65
CA THR A 601 59.01 9.66 27.69
C THR A 601 60.24 10.14 28.45
N ASP A 602 61.16 9.23 28.75
CA ASP A 602 62.37 9.45 29.54
C ASP A 602 63.50 10.12 28.69
N GLY A 603 63.64 9.69 27.43
CA GLY A 603 64.59 10.22 26.45
C GLY A 603 65.88 9.42 26.29
N GLU A 604 65.96 8.18 26.78
CA GLU A 604 67.14 7.31 26.59
C GLU A 604 67.19 6.60 25.22
N GLY A 605 66.05 6.46 24.55
CA GLY A 605 65.92 5.84 23.23
C GLY A 605 65.51 4.36 23.25
N LEU A 606 64.95 3.90 24.35
CA LEU A 606 64.08 2.72 24.43
C LEU A 606 62.63 3.26 24.46
N PRO A 607 61.70 2.77 23.63
CA PRO A 607 60.31 3.24 23.68
C PRO A 607 59.56 2.75 24.91
N ASP A 608 58.60 3.54 25.41
CA ASP A 608 57.84 3.27 26.63
C ASP A 608 57.10 1.93 26.54
N GLY A 609 56.50 1.61 25.38
CA GLY A 609 55.86 0.32 25.11
C GLY A 609 56.81 -0.86 25.09
N PHE A 610 58.07 -0.63 24.69
CA PHE A 610 59.11 -1.65 24.78
C PHE A 610 59.56 -1.87 26.22
N GLU A 611 59.74 -0.79 26.96
CA GLU A 611 60.02 -0.81 28.39
C GLU A 611 58.96 -1.59 29.15
N VAL A 612 57.68 -1.28 28.98
CA VAL A 612 56.60 -1.93 29.72
C VAL A 612 56.38 -3.40 29.31
N PHE A 613 56.29 -3.72 28.02
CA PHE A 613 55.89 -5.07 27.60
C PHE A 613 57.01 -6.05 27.32
N PHE A 614 58.16 -5.59 26.84
CA PHE A 614 59.26 -6.50 26.48
C PHE A 614 60.30 -6.60 27.59
N PHE A 615 60.47 -5.56 28.42
CA PHE A 615 61.51 -5.53 29.46
C PHE A 615 60.95 -5.39 30.89
N GLY A 616 59.72 -4.90 31.05
CA GLY A 616 59.08 -4.63 32.35
C GLY A 616 59.69 -3.46 33.14
N THR A 617 60.50 -2.62 32.49
CA THR A 617 61.21 -1.46 33.09
C THR A 617 60.25 -0.31 33.41
N ASP A 618 60.73 0.70 34.15
CA ASP A 618 59.93 1.87 34.51
C ASP A 618 60.19 2.98 33.48
N PRO A 619 59.27 3.27 32.53
CA PRO A 619 59.48 4.24 31.42
C PRO A 619 59.60 5.71 31.86
N LEU A 620 59.75 5.94 33.17
CA LEU A 620 60.08 7.21 33.80
C LEU A 620 61.52 7.22 34.37
N GLN A 621 62.31 6.15 34.18
CA GLN A 621 63.64 5.93 34.77
C GLN A 621 64.61 5.07 33.91
N ALA A 622 65.52 5.74 33.19
CA ALA A 622 66.69 5.21 32.46
C ALA A 622 67.76 4.34 33.21
N ASP A 623 67.43 3.67 34.32
CA ASP A 623 68.30 2.79 35.14
C ASP A 623 67.38 2.17 36.20
N THR A 624 66.61 1.13 35.82
CA THR A 624 65.49 0.62 36.63
C THR A 624 65.95 -0.13 37.88
N ASP A 625 67.00 -0.94 37.80
CA ASP A 625 67.45 -1.79 38.91
C ASP A 625 68.58 -1.18 39.78
N ALA A 626 69.25 -0.14 39.28
CA ALA A 626 70.38 0.56 39.90
C ALA A 626 71.70 -0.24 40.01
N ASP A 627 71.98 -1.17 39.10
CA ASP A 627 73.29 -1.81 38.92
C ASP A 627 74.36 -0.82 38.39
N GLY A 628 73.96 0.10 37.51
CA GLY A 628 74.80 1.14 36.90
C GLY A 628 74.99 1.07 35.37
N LEU A 629 74.27 0.19 34.67
CA LEU A 629 73.96 0.26 33.25
C LEU A 629 72.71 1.16 33.03
N ASP A 630 72.32 1.38 31.78
CA ASP A 630 71.04 2.03 31.42
C ASP A 630 70.23 1.03 30.60
N ASP A 631 68.91 0.97 30.80
CA ASP A 631 68.05 -0.15 30.36
C ASP A 631 68.19 -0.38 28.84
N ALA A 632 68.22 0.71 28.05
CA ALA A 632 68.54 0.73 26.63
C ALA A 632 69.90 0.08 26.28
N LEU A 633 70.96 0.28 27.06
CA LEU A 633 72.29 -0.31 26.81
C LEU A 633 72.31 -1.81 27.13
N GLU A 634 71.60 -2.22 28.17
CA GLU A 634 71.45 -3.62 28.54
C GLU A 634 70.82 -4.40 27.39
N VAL A 635 69.61 -4.02 27.00
CA VAL A 635 68.84 -4.76 25.99
C VAL A 635 69.45 -4.66 24.58
N ASN A 636 70.08 -3.54 24.21
CA ASN A 636 70.61 -3.35 22.85
C ASN A 636 72.09 -3.72 22.69
N VAL A 637 72.88 -3.88 23.76
CA VAL A 637 74.34 -4.03 23.67
C VAL A 637 74.93 -5.10 24.57
N VAL A 638 74.55 -5.17 25.85
CA VAL A 638 75.14 -6.10 26.82
C VAL A 638 74.45 -7.47 26.73
N GLY A 639 73.12 -7.47 26.71
CA GLY A 639 72.25 -8.64 26.64
C GLY A 639 71.51 -8.97 27.94
N THR A 640 71.73 -8.18 29.01
CA THR A 640 71.25 -8.40 30.39
C THR A 640 69.76 -8.05 30.60
N ASP A 641 69.21 -8.50 31.72
CA ASP A 641 67.86 -8.24 32.21
C ASP A 641 67.85 -6.93 33.04
N PRO A 642 67.33 -5.80 32.51
CA PRO A 642 67.38 -4.49 33.18
C PRO A 642 66.52 -4.38 34.45
N LEU A 643 65.85 -5.46 34.86
CA LEU A 643 65.16 -5.57 36.15
C LEU A 643 65.97 -6.29 37.22
N ASN A 644 67.12 -6.85 36.89
CA ASN A 644 67.85 -7.78 37.73
C ASN A 644 69.37 -7.62 37.61
N ALA A 645 69.94 -6.88 38.57
CA ALA A 645 71.35 -6.49 38.72
C ALA A 645 72.37 -7.64 38.93
N ASP A 646 72.03 -8.85 38.52
CA ASP A 646 72.63 -10.17 38.69
C ASP A 646 71.81 -11.12 37.78
N THR A 647 71.84 -10.86 36.47
CA THR A 647 70.95 -11.38 35.42
C THR A 647 70.93 -12.89 35.40
N ASP A 648 72.11 -13.50 35.36
CA ASP A 648 72.20 -14.95 35.39
C ASP A 648 72.05 -15.51 36.82
N GLY A 649 72.38 -14.73 37.86
CA GLY A 649 72.06 -15.07 39.24
C GLY A 649 73.07 -16.02 39.91
N ASP A 650 74.28 -16.13 39.36
CA ASP A 650 75.43 -16.80 39.99
C ASP A 650 75.81 -16.16 41.35
N GLY A 651 75.44 -14.90 41.56
CA GLY A 651 75.81 -14.08 42.70
C GLY A 651 76.87 -13.02 42.41
N LEU A 652 77.07 -12.59 41.17
CA LEU A 652 78.06 -11.60 40.71
C LEU A 652 77.41 -10.63 39.71
N GLY A 653 76.98 -9.45 40.18
CA GLY A 653 76.14 -8.55 39.36
C GLY A 653 76.73 -8.01 38.05
N ASP A 654 75.87 -7.87 37.04
CA ASP A 654 76.18 -7.64 35.61
C ASP A 654 77.18 -6.53 35.30
N GLY A 655 76.95 -5.33 35.85
CA GLY A 655 77.81 -4.17 35.67
C GLY A 655 79.20 -4.36 36.27
N LEU A 656 79.39 -5.31 37.18
CA LEU A 656 80.72 -5.78 37.62
C LEU A 656 81.31 -6.75 36.62
N GLU A 657 80.54 -7.71 36.13
CA GLU A 657 80.96 -8.75 35.18
C GLU A 657 81.44 -8.22 33.82
N VAL A 658 80.70 -7.25 33.26
CA VAL A 658 81.10 -6.45 32.10
C VAL A 658 82.50 -5.83 32.30
N THR A 659 82.94 -5.66 33.55
CA THR A 659 84.29 -5.16 33.89
C THR A 659 85.32 -6.24 34.24
N THR A 660 84.91 -7.42 34.71
CA THR A 660 85.81 -8.58 35.00
C THR A 660 86.10 -9.46 33.79
N ASN A 661 85.25 -9.45 32.76
CA ASN A 661 85.25 -10.32 31.59
C ASN A 661 84.80 -11.78 31.87
N THR A 662 84.01 -12.01 32.94
CA THR A 662 82.98 -13.06 32.94
C THR A 662 81.85 -12.65 31.98
N ASN A 663 80.88 -13.52 31.74
CA ASN A 663 79.78 -13.29 30.80
C ASN A 663 78.46 -13.09 31.58
N PRO A 664 77.87 -11.88 31.62
CA PRO A 664 76.72 -11.54 32.49
C PRO A 664 75.36 -12.23 32.22
N ASN A 665 75.39 -13.35 31.52
CA ASN A 665 74.24 -14.04 30.95
C ASN A 665 74.47 -15.55 30.96
N ASP A 666 75.44 -16.02 31.74
CA ASP A 666 76.03 -17.35 31.64
C ASP A 666 76.68 -17.64 32.99
N GLN A 667 75.86 -18.18 33.91
CA GLN A 667 76.20 -18.43 35.32
C GLN A 667 77.56 -19.11 35.52
N ASP A 668 78.07 -19.80 34.51
CA ASP A 668 79.31 -20.57 34.47
C ASP A 668 79.97 -20.26 33.11
N THR A 669 80.88 -19.29 33.08
CA THR A 669 81.49 -18.71 31.88
C THR A 669 82.34 -19.71 31.09
N ASP A 670 82.82 -20.79 31.71
CA ASP A 670 83.65 -21.81 31.06
C ASP A 670 82.94 -23.14 30.76
N ALA A 671 81.75 -23.32 31.34
CA ALA A 671 80.82 -24.43 31.23
C ALA A 671 81.33 -25.76 31.83
N ASP A 672 81.92 -25.75 33.04
CA ASP A 672 82.25 -26.96 33.80
C ASP A 672 81.18 -27.50 34.74
N GLY A 673 80.20 -26.68 35.12
CA GLY A 673 79.10 -26.98 36.02
C GLY A 673 79.21 -26.36 37.42
N ILE A 674 80.02 -25.31 37.61
CA ILE A 674 80.10 -24.51 38.85
C ILE A 674 79.91 -23.03 38.51
N ASP A 675 79.00 -22.37 39.20
CA ASP A 675 78.67 -20.97 38.91
C ASP A 675 79.86 -20.01 39.22
N ASP A 676 80.16 -19.05 38.34
CA ASP A 676 81.19 -18.01 38.42
C ASP A 676 81.19 -17.29 39.79
N GLY A 677 80.00 -17.02 40.34
CA GLY A 677 79.77 -16.38 41.63
C GLY A 677 79.88 -17.31 42.84
N VAL A 678 79.90 -18.63 42.63
CA VAL A 678 80.38 -19.61 43.62
C VAL A 678 81.92 -19.65 43.62
N GLU A 679 82.55 -19.44 42.47
CA GLU A 679 83.99 -19.42 42.28
C GLU A 679 84.66 -18.09 42.67
N ASP A 680 84.00 -16.94 42.53
CA ASP A 680 84.33 -15.69 43.26
C ASP A 680 83.20 -15.31 44.23
N ALA A 681 82.91 -16.22 45.18
CA ALA A 681 81.95 -16.06 46.28
C ALA A 681 82.17 -14.85 47.21
N ASN A 682 83.08 -13.94 46.88
CA ASN A 682 83.29 -12.69 47.58
C ASN A 682 83.36 -11.44 46.68
N GLN A 683 83.04 -11.58 45.38
CA GLN A 683 82.89 -10.50 44.39
C GLN A 683 84.07 -9.51 44.41
N ASN A 684 85.31 -10.04 44.35
CA ASN A 684 86.53 -9.23 44.54
C ASN A 684 87.50 -9.23 43.35
N GLU A 685 87.17 -9.96 42.28
CA GLU A 685 87.94 -10.14 41.06
C GLU A 685 89.16 -11.09 41.24
N SER A 686 89.13 -12.10 42.14
CA SER A 686 90.24 -13.08 42.27
C SER A 686 90.00 -14.41 43.02
N VAL A 687 90.43 -15.52 42.37
CA VAL A 687 90.47 -16.90 42.91
C VAL A 687 91.31 -17.03 44.19
N ASP A 688 90.67 -17.43 45.29
CA ASP A 688 91.28 -17.63 46.61
C ASP A 688 91.42 -19.15 46.96
N SER A 689 91.04 -19.62 48.15
CA SER A 689 91.41 -20.96 48.64
C SER A 689 90.19 -21.84 48.97
N GLY A 690 89.81 -22.67 48.01
CA GLY A 690 88.59 -23.48 48.05
C GLY A 690 87.55 -23.02 47.03
N GLU A 691 88.04 -22.30 46.02
CA GLU A 691 87.38 -21.73 44.85
C GLU A 691 88.17 -22.26 43.64
N THR A 692 87.49 -22.49 42.53
CA THR A 692 88.03 -22.85 41.20
C THR A 692 88.20 -21.55 40.37
N ASP A 693 88.34 -21.58 39.04
CA ASP A 693 88.66 -20.38 38.22
C ASP A 693 87.58 -20.20 37.13
N PRO A 694 86.71 -19.14 37.19
CA PRO A 694 85.52 -18.85 36.32
C PRO A 694 85.72 -18.76 34.80
N CYS A 695 86.69 -19.48 34.26
CA CYS A 695 87.34 -19.29 32.97
C CYS A 695 88.16 -20.52 32.52
N VAL A 696 88.23 -21.60 33.33
CA VAL A 696 89.05 -22.81 33.14
C VAL A 696 88.37 -24.10 33.63
N ALA A 697 87.50 -24.66 32.78
CA ALA A 697 86.62 -25.82 32.98
C ALA A 697 87.16 -27.20 33.45
N ASP A 698 88.44 -27.33 33.81
CA ASP A 698 89.09 -28.59 34.24
C ASP A 698 90.39 -28.18 34.98
N THR A 699 90.27 -27.88 36.26
CA THR A 699 91.37 -27.41 37.12
C THR A 699 92.38 -28.52 37.39
N ASP A 700 91.96 -29.79 37.40
CA ASP A 700 92.77 -30.98 37.68
C ASP A 700 93.54 -31.51 36.45
N GLY A 701 92.84 -31.77 35.35
CA GLY A 701 93.34 -32.29 34.08
C GLY A 701 93.04 -33.78 33.78
N ASP A 702 92.00 -34.35 34.40
CA ASP A 702 91.67 -35.79 34.39
C ASP A 702 90.91 -36.25 33.12
N GLY A 703 89.90 -35.49 32.71
CA GLY A 703 88.96 -35.86 31.65
C GLY A 703 87.47 -35.74 31.99
N LEU A 704 87.13 -35.51 33.25
CA LEU A 704 85.90 -34.85 33.71
C LEU A 704 86.18 -33.34 33.94
N SER A 705 85.12 -32.53 33.97
CA SER A 705 85.15 -31.11 34.33
C SER A 705 84.97 -30.92 35.84
N ASP A 706 85.31 -29.75 36.40
CA ASP A 706 85.24 -29.57 37.86
C ASP A 706 83.81 -29.72 38.40
N GLY A 707 82.79 -29.21 37.68
CA GLY A 707 81.38 -29.46 37.98
C GLY A 707 80.90 -30.88 37.68
N ASP A 708 81.36 -31.57 36.62
CA ASP A 708 81.06 -32.99 36.40
C ASP A 708 81.53 -33.82 37.61
N GLU A 709 82.71 -33.50 38.13
CA GLU A 709 83.24 -34.12 39.35
C GLU A 709 82.40 -33.73 40.58
N ALA A 710 82.24 -32.43 40.86
CA ALA A 710 81.58 -31.94 42.07
C ALA A 710 80.12 -32.36 42.19
N ASN A 711 79.40 -32.33 41.07
CA ASN A 711 77.94 -32.22 41.03
C ASN A 711 77.28 -33.41 40.33
N VAL A 712 77.93 -34.05 39.34
CA VAL A 712 77.34 -35.18 38.59
C VAL A 712 77.81 -36.52 39.15
N HIS A 713 79.13 -36.72 39.24
CA HIS A 713 79.73 -37.98 39.68
C HIS A 713 80.09 -37.97 41.18
N LEU A 714 79.97 -36.81 41.83
CA LEU A 714 80.23 -36.58 43.26
C LEU A 714 81.63 -37.05 43.69
N THR A 715 82.58 -36.89 42.77
CA THR A 715 84.02 -37.09 42.93
C THR A 715 84.63 -35.79 43.50
N ASP A 716 85.95 -35.67 43.59
CA ASP A 716 86.60 -34.48 44.17
C ASP A 716 87.27 -33.72 43.02
N PRO A 717 86.79 -32.51 42.60
CA PRO A 717 87.23 -31.76 41.39
C PRO A 717 88.73 -31.43 41.27
N LEU A 718 89.51 -31.87 42.25
CA LEU A 718 90.93 -31.68 42.37
C LEU A 718 91.65 -33.06 42.46
N VAL A 719 90.97 -34.19 42.13
CA VAL A 719 91.38 -35.61 42.32
C VAL A 719 90.65 -36.68 41.44
N SER A 720 91.38 -37.24 40.47
CA SER A 720 90.97 -38.17 39.37
C SER A 720 90.53 -39.67 39.55
N ASP A 721 90.09 -40.22 40.70
CA ASP A 721 89.70 -41.67 40.86
C ASP A 721 89.05 -41.95 42.24
N THR A 722 87.74 -42.26 42.27
CA THR A 722 86.90 -42.11 43.48
C THR A 722 86.45 -43.40 44.18
N ASP A 723 85.81 -44.37 43.51
CA ASP A 723 85.30 -45.59 44.18
C ASP A 723 86.34 -46.75 44.22
N GLY A 724 87.15 -46.86 43.16
CA GLY A 724 88.19 -47.86 43.00
C GLY A 724 87.74 -49.25 42.48
N ASP A 725 86.65 -49.36 41.73
CA ASP A 725 86.24 -50.50 40.89
C ASP A 725 87.44 -51.02 40.05
N GLY A 726 88.16 -50.09 39.41
CA GLY A 726 89.32 -50.34 38.57
C GLY A 726 89.27 -49.72 37.17
N LEU A 727 88.15 -49.13 36.80
CA LEU A 727 88.06 -48.04 35.84
C LEU A 727 88.40 -46.71 36.55
N SER A 728 88.24 -45.57 35.88
CA SER A 728 88.34 -44.24 36.49
C SER A 728 87.02 -43.54 36.29
N ASP A 729 86.74 -42.53 37.11
CA ASP A 729 85.49 -41.77 37.12
C ASP A 729 85.10 -41.35 35.69
N GLY A 730 85.98 -40.61 35.00
CA GLY A 730 85.78 -40.24 33.59
C GLY A 730 85.79 -41.40 32.57
N SER A 731 86.14 -42.63 32.92
CA SER A 731 86.12 -43.81 32.03
C SER A 731 84.87 -44.69 32.20
N GLU A 732 84.28 -44.73 33.38
CA GLU A 732 83.03 -45.45 33.66
C GLU A 732 81.91 -44.72 32.94
N VAL A 733 81.80 -43.43 33.25
CA VAL A 733 80.95 -42.45 32.61
C VAL A 733 81.12 -42.43 31.09
N ASN A 734 82.31 -42.13 30.56
CA ASN A 734 82.43 -41.86 29.12
C ASN A 734 82.53 -43.10 28.21
N SER A 735 82.68 -44.32 28.75
CA SER A 735 82.97 -45.50 27.90
C SER A 735 82.25 -46.79 28.27
N HIS A 736 81.74 -46.92 29.49
CA HIS A 736 81.04 -48.12 29.94
C HIS A 736 79.61 -47.86 30.42
N LEU A 737 79.25 -46.59 30.68
CA LEU A 737 77.93 -46.15 31.12
C LEU A 737 77.49 -46.80 32.45
N THR A 738 78.48 -47.16 33.27
CA THR A 738 78.33 -47.72 34.61
C THR A 738 78.49 -46.60 35.64
N ASP A 739 77.83 -46.69 36.79
CA ASP A 739 77.89 -45.65 37.84
C ASP A 739 79.30 -45.62 38.46
N PRO A 740 80.07 -44.51 38.38
CA PRO A 740 81.42 -44.40 38.97
C PRO A 740 81.42 -44.44 40.51
N LEU A 741 80.26 -44.63 41.15
CA LEU A 741 80.11 -44.82 42.60
C LEU A 741 79.44 -46.16 43.00
N ASP A 742 78.92 -46.94 42.04
CA ASP A 742 78.25 -48.23 42.30
C ASP A 742 78.80 -49.36 41.41
N PHE A 743 78.47 -50.60 41.77
CA PHE A 743 79.15 -51.80 41.29
C PHE A 743 78.28 -52.69 40.39
N ASP A 744 76.98 -52.37 40.22
CA ASP A 744 75.91 -53.24 39.68
C ASP A 744 74.62 -52.41 39.35
N THR A 745 74.37 -52.04 38.08
CA THR A 745 73.46 -50.94 37.68
C THR A 745 72.03 -51.33 37.25
N ASP A 746 71.79 -52.28 36.33
CA ASP A 746 70.43 -52.49 35.77
C ASP A 746 69.39 -52.99 36.79
N GLY A 747 69.85 -53.64 37.86
CA GLY A 747 69.01 -54.18 38.92
C GLY A 747 68.17 -55.40 38.53
N ASP A 748 68.33 -55.96 37.32
CA ASP A 748 67.84 -57.31 36.95
C ASP A 748 68.44 -58.37 37.90
N GLY A 749 69.68 -58.08 38.35
CA GLY A 749 70.46 -58.85 39.30
C GLY A 749 71.88 -59.18 38.85
N LEU A 750 72.44 -58.44 37.89
CA LEU A 750 73.77 -58.58 37.30
C LEU A 750 74.46 -57.20 37.24
N GLY A 751 75.81 -57.16 37.32
CA GLY A 751 76.53 -55.88 37.43
C GLY A 751 77.59 -55.57 36.39
N ASP A 752 77.45 -54.41 35.75
CA ASP A 752 78.45 -53.43 35.27
C ASP A 752 79.73 -54.02 34.67
N GLY A 753 80.85 -53.94 35.40
CA GLY A 753 82.15 -54.47 34.98
C GLY A 753 82.15 -55.98 34.70
N SER A 754 81.08 -56.71 35.08
CA SER A 754 80.82 -58.09 34.66
C SER A 754 79.88 -58.19 33.46
N GLU A 755 78.83 -57.39 33.34
CA GLU A 755 77.88 -57.50 32.22
C GLU A 755 78.49 -57.10 30.89
N VAL A 756 79.10 -55.91 30.84
CA VAL A 756 79.89 -55.38 29.71
C VAL A 756 80.94 -56.40 29.25
N VAL A 757 81.51 -57.16 30.21
CA VAL A 757 82.65 -58.05 29.99
C VAL A 757 82.22 -59.53 29.81
N VAL A 758 80.94 -59.90 30.04
CA VAL A 758 80.50 -61.31 30.09
C VAL A 758 79.18 -61.65 29.38
N HIS A 759 78.07 -60.92 29.58
CA HIS A 759 76.72 -61.38 29.19
C HIS A 759 76.24 -60.84 27.83
N GLY A 760 76.37 -59.53 27.59
CA GLY A 760 76.00 -58.91 26.32
C GLY A 760 74.50 -58.75 26.07
N THR A 761 73.69 -58.93 27.11
CA THR A 761 72.66 -57.93 27.46
C THR A 761 73.34 -56.58 27.70
N ASP A 762 72.60 -55.49 27.56
CA ASP A 762 73.06 -54.16 27.95
C ASP A 762 73.05 -54.10 29.49
N PRO A 763 74.09 -53.61 30.20
CA PRO A 763 74.10 -53.42 31.67
C PRO A 763 73.09 -52.39 32.21
N LEU A 764 72.09 -52.07 31.40
CA LEU A 764 71.20 -50.92 31.50
C LEU A 764 69.78 -51.25 31.02
N ASP A 765 69.56 -52.41 30.39
CA ASP A 765 68.28 -52.73 29.76
C ASP A 765 67.55 -53.87 30.44
N ALA A 766 66.39 -53.52 30.98
CA ALA A 766 65.47 -54.43 31.64
C ALA A 766 64.16 -54.64 30.82
N ASP A 767 64.04 -54.14 29.59
CA ASP A 767 62.99 -54.43 28.57
C ASP A 767 63.42 -54.08 27.13
N SER A 768 63.98 -55.04 26.40
CA SER A 768 64.35 -54.86 25.00
C SER A 768 63.17 -54.90 23.99
N ASP A 769 61.92 -55.19 24.41
CA ASP A 769 60.77 -55.47 23.50
C ASP A 769 60.05 -54.22 22.99
N GLY A 770 59.41 -53.50 23.91
CA GLY A 770 58.48 -52.42 23.63
C GLY A 770 56.99 -52.79 23.52
N ASP A 771 56.57 -54.06 23.63
CA ASP A 771 55.16 -54.44 23.86
C ASP A 771 54.70 -54.09 25.30
N GLY A 772 55.66 -54.07 26.23
CA GLY A 772 55.57 -53.50 27.58
C GLY A 772 55.72 -54.50 28.74
N LEU A 773 56.66 -55.46 28.67
CA LEU A 773 56.68 -56.64 29.57
C LEU A 773 58.03 -57.09 30.20
N SER A 774 59.19 -56.53 29.82
CA SER A 774 60.52 -56.55 30.51
C SER A 774 61.47 -57.76 30.39
N ASP A 775 62.74 -57.60 29.97
CA ASP A 775 63.84 -58.60 30.05
C ASP A 775 63.83 -59.32 31.40
N GLY A 776 63.78 -58.55 32.49
CA GLY A 776 63.52 -59.07 33.83
C GLY A 776 62.26 -59.93 33.87
N ASP A 777 61.07 -59.35 33.65
CA ASP A 777 59.78 -60.03 33.77
C ASP A 777 59.33 -60.88 32.53
N GLU A 778 60.21 -61.14 31.57
CA GLU A 778 60.01 -61.99 30.38
C GLU A 778 60.95 -63.18 30.43
N VAL A 779 62.20 -62.93 30.83
CA VAL A 779 63.09 -63.99 31.34
C VAL A 779 62.51 -64.57 32.66
N LEU A 780 61.65 -63.84 33.39
CA LEU A 780 61.11 -64.25 34.70
C LEU A 780 59.56 -64.34 34.88
N ILE A 781 58.66 -63.69 34.09
CA ILE A 781 57.17 -63.70 34.28
C ILE A 781 56.27 -63.96 33.04
N HIS A 782 55.99 -62.97 32.17
CA HIS A 782 54.85 -62.96 31.21
C HIS A 782 55.07 -63.87 29.99
N GLY A 783 56.29 -63.93 29.47
CA GLY A 783 56.73 -64.95 28.52
C GLY A 783 56.46 -64.64 27.04
N THR A 784 56.34 -63.36 26.71
CA THR A 784 56.70 -62.74 25.45
C THR A 784 58.21 -62.91 25.17
N ASP A 785 58.67 -62.53 23.97
CA ASP A 785 60.12 -62.33 23.72
C ASP A 785 60.47 -60.98 24.34
N PRO A 786 61.71 -60.64 24.69
CA PRO A 786 62.08 -59.24 24.85
C PRO A 786 62.30 -58.52 23.48
N LEU A 787 61.40 -58.66 22.45
CA LEU A 787 61.61 -58.26 21.01
C LEU A 787 60.42 -57.94 19.98
N ASN A 788 59.09 -58.00 20.21
CA ASN A 788 58.01 -57.83 19.17
C ASN A 788 56.57 -57.44 19.65
N ALA A 789 56.00 -56.31 19.17
CA ALA A 789 54.87 -55.60 19.86
C ALA A 789 53.41 -55.44 19.30
N ASP A 790 53.01 -55.87 18.10
CA ASP A 790 51.56 -55.92 17.70
C ASP A 790 51.20 -57.32 17.20
N THR A 791 50.18 -57.90 17.82
CA THR A 791 49.74 -59.29 17.65
C THR A 791 48.43 -59.42 16.86
N ASP A 792 47.65 -58.34 16.63
CA ASP A 792 46.27 -58.42 16.10
C ASP A 792 46.06 -57.88 14.66
N ASN A 793 46.31 -56.59 14.44
CA ASN A 793 46.16 -55.88 13.16
C ASN A 793 44.70 -55.54 12.70
N ASP A 794 43.80 -55.07 13.58
CA ASP A 794 42.61 -54.28 13.20
C ASP A 794 42.91 -52.77 12.95
N ASP A 795 44.20 -52.44 12.93
CA ASP A 795 44.81 -51.10 13.00
C ASP A 795 44.90 -50.50 14.43
N LEU A 796 44.72 -51.33 15.48
CA LEU A 796 45.12 -51.13 16.88
C LEU A 796 46.21 -52.18 17.30
N SER A 797 46.67 -52.19 18.57
CA SER A 797 47.81 -53.03 19.05
C SER A 797 47.66 -53.59 20.47
N ASP A 798 48.54 -54.53 20.86
CA ASP A 798 48.55 -55.23 22.18
C ASP A 798 48.40 -54.31 23.38
N GLY A 799 49.08 -53.15 23.37
CA GLY A 799 48.90 -52.12 24.38
C GLY A 799 47.61 -51.33 24.21
N VAL A 800 47.25 -50.94 22.99
CA VAL A 800 46.15 -49.99 22.69
C VAL A 800 44.78 -50.60 22.97
N GLU A 801 44.52 -51.82 22.52
CA GLU A 801 43.23 -52.47 22.71
C GLU A 801 43.00 -52.84 24.18
N VAL A 802 44.04 -53.26 24.90
CA VAL A 802 43.99 -53.52 26.35
C VAL A 802 43.67 -52.26 27.16
N ILE A 803 44.07 -51.08 26.68
CA ILE A 803 44.14 -49.86 27.49
C ILE A 803 43.08 -48.81 27.10
N SER A 804 42.68 -48.68 25.83
CA SER A 804 42.08 -47.43 25.32
C SER A 804 40.68 -47.56 24.70
N VAL A 805 40.51 -48.21 23.54
CA VAL A 805 39.22 -48.22 22.81
C VAL A 805 38.15 -49.03 23.56
N GLY A 806 38.56 -49.92 24.46
CA GLY A 806 37.67 -50.89 25.11
C GLY A 806 37.36 -52.10 24.22
N THR A 807 38.01 -52.18 23.06
CA THR A 807 38.21 -53.40 22.26
C THR A 807 39.15 -54.36 23.01
N ASP A 808 39.75 -55.36 22.36
CA ASP A 808 40.57 -56.39 23.06
C ASP A 808 41.56 -56.97 22.08
N PRO A 809 42.87 -57.08 22.41
CA PRO A 809 44.09 -57.15 21.56
C PRO A 809 44.10 -58.20 20.42
N LEU A 810 43.01 -58.24 19.63
CA LEU A 810 42.36 -59.39 18.95
C LEU A 810 41.14 -59.11 17.99
N LYS A 811 40.45 -57.93 17.93
CA LYS A 811 39.22 -57.76 17.06
C LYS A 811 38.75 -56.32 16.74
N ALA A 812 38.05 -56.23 15.60
CA ALA A 812 37.64 -55.03 14.84
C ALA A 812 36.12 -54.74 14.62
N ASP A 813 35.16 -55.32 15.38
CA ASP A 813 33.73 -55.32 14.98
C ASP A 813 32.68 -55.02 16.09
N THR A 814 32.12 -53.77 16.15
CA THR A 814 31.23 -53.34 17.27
C THR A 814 29.69 -53.22 17.05
N ASP A 815 29.07 -52.21 16.38
CA ASP A 815 27.60 -51.96 16.50
C ASP A 815 26.67 -52.24 15.27
N ALA A 816 27.11 -51.89 14.05
CA ALA A 816 26.57 -52.27 12.75
C ALA A 816 25.26 -51.59 12.23
N ASP A 817 25.25 -50.26 12.13
CA ASP A 817 24.35 -49.48 11.24
C ASP A 817 24.61 -49.78 9.74
N GLY A 818 25.89 -49.97 9.39
CA GLY A 818 26.42 -49.97 8.03
C GLY A 818 27.93 -49.69 7.95
N LEU A 819 28.55 -49.18 9.02
CA LEU A 819 29.94 -48.73 9.11
C LEU A 819 30.78 -49.65 10.04
N SER A 820 31.85 -49.16 10.68
CA SER A 820 32.77 -49.98 11.53
C SER A 820 33.60 -49.14 12.48
N ASP A 821 34.09 -49.69 13.60
CA ASP A 821 34.86 -48.98 14.65
C ASP A 821 35.90 -47.97 14.10
N GLY A 822 36.70 -48.37 13.11
CA GLY A 822 37.70 -47.53 12.46
C GLY A 822 37.19 -46.57 11.37
N ASN A 823 35.88 -46.48 11.13
CA ASN A 823 35.21 -45.69 10.08
C ASN A 823 34.11 -44.78 10.63
N GLU A 824 33.27 -45.18 11.60
CA GLU A 824 32.33 -44.23 12.24
C GLU A 824 33.13 -43.13 12.94
N VAL A 825 34.06 -43.55 13.81
CA VAL A 825 35.00 -42.69 14.56
C VAL A 825 35.84 -41.79 13.64
N ASN A 826 36.07 -42.18 12.39
CA ASN A 826 37.05 -41.54 11.51
C ASN A 826 36.48 -40.91 10.22
N LEU A 827 35.19 -41.05 9.90
CA LEU A 827 34.65 -40.61 8.59
C LEU A 827 33.27 -39.94 8.60
N HIS A 828 32.24 -40.56 9.19
CA HIS A 828 30.86 -40.08 9.03
C HIS A 828 30.37 -39.19 10.19
N GLY A 829 31.00 -39.26 11.36
CA GLY A 829 30.59 -38.46 12.52
C GLY A 829 29.40 -39.04 13.29
N THR A 830 28.83 -40.14 12.81
CA THR A 830 27.91 -41.00 13.54
C THR A 830 28.64 -41.71 14.71
N ASP A 831 27.90 -42.10 15.74
CA ASP A 831 28.47 -42.84 16.88
C ASP A 831 28.71 -44.31 16.44
N PRO A 832 29.88 -44.94 16.67
CA PRO A 832 30.09 -46.40 16.50
C PRO A 832 29.24 -47.29 17.44
N LEU A 833 28.09 -46.77 17.89
CA LEU A 833 27.13 -47.33 18.84
C LEU A 833 25.66 -46.87 18.60
N ASP A 834 25.33 -46.03 17.59
CA ASP A 834 23.96 -45.52 17.28
C ASP A 834 23.70 -45.28 15.76
N ALA A 835 22.44 -45.19 15.30
CA ALA A 835 22.08 -45.51 13.89
C ALA A 835 21.01 -44.67 13.13
N ASP A 836 20.43 -43.61 13.71
CA ASP A 836 19.42 -42.72 13.08
C ASP A 836 19.42 -41.40 13.86
N THR A 837 19.88 -40.31 13.25
CA THR A 837 20.38 -39.12 13.98
C THR A 837 19.43 -37.92 14.03
N ASP A 838 18.55 -37.69 13.05
CA ASP A 838 17.77 -36.43 12.94
C ASP A 838 16.26 -36.53 13.22
N ASP A 839 15.72 -37.75 13.34
CA ASP A 839 14.31 -38.05 13.64
C ASP A 839 13.27 -37.57 12.58
N GLU A 840 13.65 -37.22 11.33
CA GLU A 840 12.68 -36.76 10.31
C GLU A 840 11.86 -37.89 9.67
N GLY A 841 12.49 -39.07 9.48
CA GLY A 841 11.80 -40.27 9.01
C GLY A 841 12.68 -41.28 8.25
N LEU A 842 13.93 -40.91 7.97
CA LEU A 842 14.95 -41.72 7.30
C LEU A 842 16.07 -42.04 8.32
N SER A 843 17.21 -42.62 7.91
CA SER A 843 18.31 -42.96 8.86
C SER A 843 19.68 -42.67 8.26
N ASP A 844 20.71 -42.46 9.08
CA ASP A 844 22.08 -42.10 8.66
C ASP A 844 22.59 -42.92 7.46
N GLY A 845 22.31 -44.23 7.50
CA GLY A 845 22.65 -45.16 6.44
C GLY A 845 21.76 -45.01 5.19
N ASP A 846 20.47 -44.73 5.31
CA ASP A 846 19.54 -44.60 4.19
C ASP A 846 19.54 -43.20 3.54
N GLU A 847 19.77 -42.11 4.27
CA GLU A 847 19.80 -40.74 3.73
C GLU A 847 21.04 -40.54 2.87
N VAL A 848 22.21 -40.80 3.46
CA VAL A 848 23.53 -40.72 2.82
C VAL A 848 23.64 -41.66 1.60
N ASN A 849 22.98 -42.83 1.63
CA ASN A 849 23.11 -43.81 0.55
C ASN A 849 21.93 -43.88 -0.43
N THR A 850 20.77 -43.26 -0.14
CA THR A 850 19.53 -43.45 -0.94
C THR A 850 18.83 -42.16 -1.38
N HIS A 851 18.45 -41.28 -0.44
CA HIS A 851 17.61 -40.12 -0.76
C HIS A 851 18.42 -38.89 -1.18
N GLY A 852 19.61 -38.70 -0.61
CA GLY A 852 20.47 -37.54 -0.91
C GLY A 852 20.08 -36.26 -0.16
N THR A 853 19.09 -36.38 0.73
CA THR A 853 18.85 -35.51 1.87
C THR A 853 20.03 -35.59 2.86
N ASP A 854 20.19 -34.60 3.72
CA ASP A 854 21.22 -34.58 4.77
C ASP A 854 20.71 -35.36 5.98
N PRO A 855 21.43 -36.35 6.56
CA PRO A 855 21.01 -37.09 7.78
C PRO A 855 20.97 -36.24 9.07
N LEU A 856 20.72 -34.95 8.91
CA LEU A 856 20.79 -33.87 9.90
C LEU A 856 19.79 -32.73 9.58
N ASN A 857 18.95 -32.83 8.54
CA ASN A 857 17.98 -31.79 8.13
C ASN A 857 16.65 -32.36 7.55
N SER A 858 15.53 -31.76 7.95
CA SER A 858 14.18 -32.37 7.83
C SER A 858 13.17 -31.71 6.86
N ASP A 859 13.62 -30.70 6.11
CA ASP A 859 12.88 -29.89 5.12
C ASP A 859 13.96 -29.17 4.30
N THR A 860 14.12 -29.52 3.03
CA THR A 860 15.31 -29.23 2.22
C THR A 860 15.08 -28.18 1.13
N ASP A 861 13.86 -28.01 0.62
CA ASP A 861 13.54 -26.94 -0.35
C ASP A 861 12.77 -25.74 0.21
N ALA A 862 12.14 -25.90 1.38
CA ALA A 862 11.39 -24.87 2.09
C ALA A 862 10.17 -24.32 1.33
N ASP A 863 9.45 -25.16 0.56
CA ASP A 863 8.10 -24.84 0.06
C ASP A 863 7.05 -24.72 1.21
N GLY A 864 7.33 -25.37 2.34
CA GLY A 864 6.45 -25.49 3.50
C GLY A 864 6.13 -26.94 3.91
N ILE A 865 6.69 -27.93 3.22
CA ILE A 865 6.48 -29.37 3.38
C ILE A 865 7.84 -30.05 3.64
N LYS A 866 7.84 -31.15 4.39
CA LYS A 866 9.06 -31.88 4.78
C LYS A 866 9.49 -32.90 3.73
N ASP A 867 10.79 -33.15 3.59
CA ASP A 867 11.37 -34.22 2.76
C ASP A 867 10.63 -35.56 2.96
N GLY A 868 10.48 -35.98 4.21
CA GLY A 868 9.74 -37.18 4.59
C GLY A 868 8.25 -37.15 4.22
N ASP A 869 7.58 -36.00 4.25
CA ASP A 869 6.15 -35.88 3.92
C ASP A 869 5.90 -35.71 2.41
N GLU A 870 6.76 -35.03 1.65
CA GLU A 870 6.66 -34.93 0.20
C GLU A 870 6.86 -36.29 -0.47
N VAL A 871 7.94 -36.98 -0.09
CA VAL A 871 8.28 -38.33 -0.59
C VAL A 871 7.21 -39.37 -0.24
N ASN A 872 6.55 -39.24 0.93
CA ASN A 872 5.61 -40.25 1.43
C ASN A 872 4.11 -39.90 1.32
N ILE A 873 3.74 -38.63 1.11
CA ILE A 873 2.33 -38.14 1.13
C ILE A 873 1.91 -37.51 -0.20
N TYR A 874 2.53 -36.39 -0.61
CA TYR A 874 2.06 -35.60 -1.76
C TYR A 874 2.59 -36.13 -3.09
N GLY A 875 3.86 -36.55 -3.13
CA GLY A 875 4.51 -37.06 -4.34
C GLY A 875 5.10 -35.98 -5.25
N THR A 876 5.25 -34.77 -4.72
CA THR A 876 6.19 -33.72 -5.16
C THR A 876 7.64 -34.22 -5.00
N ASP A 877 8.62 -33.47 -5.53
CA ASP A 877 10.05 -33.73 -5.35
C ASP A 877 10.52 -32.88 -4.16
N PRO A 878 11.17 -33.43 -3.09
CA PRO A 878 11.59 -32.70 -1.88
C PRO A 878 12.77 -31.73 -2.08
N LEU A 879 12.77 -31.08 -3.24
CA LEU A 879 13.84 -30.32 -3.87
C LEU A 879 13.28 -29.27 -4.87
N ASP A 880 11.95 -29.10 -5.04
CA ASP A 880 11.32 -28.29 -6.10
C ASP A 880 9.90 -27.75 -5.70
N PRO A 881 9.73 -26.43 -5.42
CA PRO A 881 8.52 -25.80 -4.83
C PRO A 881 7.50 -25.24 -5.84
N ASP A 882 7.49 -25.78 -7.06
CA ASP A 882 6.49 -25.54 -8.13
C ASP A 882 6.68 -26.69 -9.15
N THR A 883 6.09 -27.83 -8.86
CA THR A 883 6.31 -29.08 -9.59
C THR A 883 5.77 -29.05 -11.02
N ASP A 884 4.73 -28.27 -11.32
CA ASP A 884 4.00 -28.32 -12.59
C ASP A 884 4.25 -27.13 -13.54
N ASN A 885 4.70 -26.00 -12.97
CA ASN A 885 5.17 -24.78 -13.63
C ASN A 885 4.08 -24.00 -14.37
N ASP A 886 2.84 -24.01 -13.86
CA ASP A 886 1.77 -23.15 -14.34
C ASP A 886 1.92 -21.67 -13.91
N GLY A 887 2.61 -21.43 -12.77
CA GLY A 887 2.79 -20.11 -12.16
C GLY A 887 2.36 -20.02 -10.69
N LEU A 888 1.79 -21.09 -10.12
CA LEU A 888 1.36 -21.23 -8.75
C LEU A 888 2.27 -22.23 -8.01
N ILE A 889 2.57 -21.98 -6.73
CA ILE A 889 3.32 -22.93 -5.87
C ILE A 889 2.35 -23.95 -5.25
N GLU A 890 2.79 -25.17 -4.94
CA GLU A 890 1.86 -26.26 -4.61
C GLU A 890 0.99 -25.95 -3.39
N VAL A 891 1.54 -25.24 -2.39
CA VAL A 891 0.78 -24.81 -1.20
C VAL A 891 -0.37 -23.84 -1.53
N THR A 892 -0.25 -23.04 -2.60
CA THR A 892 -1.31 -22.13 -3.07
C THR A 892 -2.41 -22.88 -3.81
N GLU A 893 -2.03 -23.84 -4.65
CA GLU A 893 -2.96 -24.69 -5.40
C GLU A 893 -3.76 -25.63 -4.49
N ILE A 894 -3.06 -26.38 -3.63
CA ILE A 894 -3.65 -27.28 -2.62
C ILE A 894 -4.48 -26.48 -1.60
N GLY A 895 -4.01 -25.29 -1.23
CA GLY A 895 -4.55 -24.50 -0.12
C GLY A 895 -5.73 -23.59 -0.46
N PHE A 896 -5.68 -22.91 -1.61
CA PHE A 896 -6.55 -21.76 -1.90
C PHE A 896 -7.36 -21.90 -3.19
N LEU A 897 -6.72 -22.27 -4.32
CA LEU A 897 -7.39 -22.27 -5.62
C LEU A 897 -8.10 -23.61 -5.92
N GLY A 898 -7.64 -24.72 -5.34
CA GLY A 898 -8.26 -26.04 -5.49
C GLY A 898 -7.93 -26.75 -6.81
N THR A 899 -6.90 -26.26 -7.51
CA THR A 899 -6.24 -26.89 -8.66
C THR A 899 -5.41 -28.11 -8.19
N ASP A 900 -4.97 -28.97 -9.11
CA ASP A 900 -4.11 -30.11 -8.79
C ASP A 900 -2.67 -29.69 -9.14
N PRO A 901 -1.70 -29.67 -8.20
CA PRO A 901 -0.33 -29.13 -8.39
C PRO A 901 0.58 -29.98 -9.29
N LEU A 902 -0.03 -30.58 -10.31
CA LEU A 902 0.49 -31.50 -11.30
C LEU A 902 -0.29 -31.40 -12.64
N ASP A 903 -1.29 -30.50 -12.77
CA ASP A 903 -2.16 -30.32 -13.95
C ASP A 903 -2.46 -28.83 -14.23
N PRO A 904 -1.70 -28.16 -15.11
CA PRO A 904 -1.59 -26.68 -15.19
C PRO A 904 -2.70 -25.94 -15.96
N ASP A 905 -3.76 -26.64 -16.38
CA ASP A 905 -4.87 -26.15 -17.24
C ASP A 905 -6.10 -27.02 -16.89
N ALA A 906 -6.81 -26.62 -15.84
CA ALA A 906 -7.79 -27.46 -15.14
C ALA A 906 -9.12 -27.58 -15.90
N ASP A 907 -9.61 -26.51 -16.51
CA ASP A 907 -10.88 -26.53 -17.26
C ASP A 907 -10.73 -26.97 -18.74
N ASN A 908 -9.50 -26.90 -19.29
CA ASN A 908 -9.13 -27.24 -20.67
C ASN A 908 -9.70 -26.30 -21.75
N ASP A 909 -9.94 -25.05 -21.39
CA ASP A 909 -10.24 -23.89 -22.24
C ASP A 909 -9.08 -23.55 -23.22
N GLY A 910 -7.85 -23.55 -22.71
CA GLY A 910 -6.64 -23.21 -23.45
C GLY A 910 -5.86 -21.99 -22.93
N LEU A 911 -6.32 -21.36 -21.85
CA LEU A 911 -5.47 -20.68 -20.87
C LEU A 911 -4.92 -21.71 -19.85
N ASN A 912 -4.18 -21.26 -18.85
CA ASN A 912 -3.56 -22.09 -17.82
C ASN A 912 -3.87 -21.43 -16.46
N ASP A 913 -4.04 -22.19 -15.39
CA ASP A 913 -4.74 -21.69 -14.20
C ASP A 913 -4.09 -20.41 -13.63
N GLY A 914 -2.76 -20.37 -13.63
CA GLY A 914 -1.92 -19.22 -13.32
C GLY A 914 -2.09 -18.02 -14.26
N ASP A 915 -2.24 -18.19 -15.59
CA ASP A 915 -2.56 -17.06 -16.50
C ASP A 915 -4.02 -16.59 -16.33
N GLU A 916 -4.96 -17.49 -16.01
CA GLU A 916 -6.36 -17.12 -15.76
C GLU A 916 -6.50 -16.27 -14.51
N VAL A 917 -6.01 -16.77 -13.37
CA VAL A 917 -6.03 -16.07 -12.09
C VAL A 917 -5.18 -14.79 -12.12
N ASN A 918 -3.93 -14.86 -12.58
CA ASN A 918 -3.00 -13.73 -12.45
C ASN A 918 -3.07 -12.71 -13.60
N THR A 919 -3.60 -13.08 -14.78
CA THR A 919 -3.56 -12.22 -15.98
C THR A 919 -4.94 -11.86 -16.53
N HIS A 920 -5.91 -12.77 -16.52
CA HIS A 920 -7.19 -12.58 -17.22
C HIS A 920 -8.39 -12.31 -16.30
N GLY A 921 -8.35 -12.77 -15.04
CA GLY A 921 -9.47 -12.63 -14.09
C GLY A 921 -10.65 -13.53 -14.42
N THR A 922 -10.42 -14.62 -15.15
CA THR A 922 -11.38 -15.70 -15.43
C THR A 922 -11.25 -16.78 -14.34
N ASP A 923 -12.29 -17.60 -14.17
CA ASP A 923 -12.24 -18.73 -13.21
C ASP A 923 -11.51 -19.90 -13.88
N PRO A 924 -10.34 -20.36 -13.38
CA PRO A 924 -9.58 -21.47 -13.98
C PRO A 924 -10.33 -22.83 -13.96
N LEU A 925 -11.55 -22.86 -13.43
CA LEU A 925 -12.44 -24.01 -13.40
C LEU A 925 -13.69 -23.87 -14.31
N ASP A 926 -13.91 -22.75 -15.03
CA ASP A 926 -15.09 -22.54 -15.90
C ASP A 926 -14.83 -21.85 -17.26
N ALA A 927 -14.66 -22.69 -18.29
CA ALA A 927 -14.23 -22.39 -19.66
C ALA A 927 -15.15 -21.53 -20.57
N ASP A 928 -15.99 -20.62 -20.04
CA ASP A 928 -16.89 -19.71 -20.79
C ASP A 928 -17.48 -18.72 -19.76
N THR A 929 -16.63 -17.88 -19.15
CA THR A 929 -16.96 -17.10 -17.92
C THR A 929 -18.15 -16.16 -18.14
N ASP A 930 -18.28 -15.54 -19.32
CA ASP A 930 -19.39 -14.63 -19.62
C ASP A 930 -20.66 -15.29 -20.21
N ALA A 931 -20.56 -16.57 -20.59
CA ALA A 931 -21.60 -17.41 -21.17
C ALA A 931 -22.22 -16.93 -22.51
N ASP A 932 -21.51 -16.11 -23.28
CA ASP A 932 -21.77 -15.77 -24.70
C ASP A 932 -21.82 -17.01 -25.60
N GLY A 933 -20.96 -18.00 -25.31
CA GLY A 933 -20.81 -19.25 -26.05
C GLY A 933 -19.49 -19.39 -26.82
N LEU A 934 -18.48 -18.59 -26.48
CA LEU A 934 -17.07 -18.76 -26.81
C LEU A 934 -16.30 -18.98 -25.50
N SER A 935 -15.28 -19.84 -25.50
CA SER A 935 -14.47 -20.03 -24.28
C SER A 935 -13.50 -18.86 -24.11
N ASP A 936 -13.12 -18.57 -22.88
CA ASP A 936 -12.30 -17.42 -22.51
C ASP A 936 -10.95 -17.42 -23.24
N GLY A 937 -10.33 -18.59 -23.37
CA GLY A 937 -9.15 -18.83 -24.18
C GLY A 937 -9.38 -18.74 -25.68
N ASP A 938 -10.57 -19.05 -26.23
CA ASP A 938 -10.87 -18.76 -27.64
C ASP A 938 -11.13 -17.25 -27.86
N GLU A 939 -11.77 -16.57 -26.91
CA GLU A 939 -11.95 -15.11 -26.87
C GLU A 939 -10.61 -14.39 -26.87
N VAL A 940 -9.74 -14.69 -25.90
CA VAL A 940 -8.39 -14.13 -25.76
C VAL A 940 -7.47 -14.53 -26.92
N ASN A 941 -7.32 -15.83 -27.20
CA ASN A 941 -6.28 -16.31 -28.11
C ASN A 941 -6.69 -16.29 -29.59
N THR A 942 -7.96 -16.50 -29.91
CA THR A 942 -8.45 -16.61 -31.29
C THR A 942 -9.14 -15.33 -31.78
N HIS A 943 -9.98 -14.71 -30.95
CA HIS A 943 -10.82 -13.57 -31.35
C HIS A 943 -10.19 -12.20 -31.00
N GLY A 944 -9.43 -12.12 -29.91
CA GLY A 944 -8.89 -10.87 -29.35
C GLY A 944 -9.98 -9.98 -28.75
N THR A 945 -11.03 -10.60 -28.23
CA THR A 945 -12.12 -10.01 -27.44
C THR A 945 -11.79 -10.08 -25.95
N ASP A 946 -12.68 -9.54 -25.12
CA ASP A 946 -12.54 -9.45 -23.67
C ASP A 946 -13.43 -10.57 -23.09
N PRO A 947 -12.87 -11.63 -22.46
CA PRO A 947 -13.59 -12.87 -22.11
C PRO A 947 -14.68 -12.69 -21.04
N LEU A 948 -14.92 -11.46 -20.60
CA LEU A 948 -15.89 -11.10 -19.58
C LEU A 948 -17.07 -10.28 -20.18
N ASN A 949 -17.28 -10.23 -21.52
CA ASN A 949 -18.18 -9.23 -22.13
C ASN A 949 -18.82 -9.52 -23.53
N ALA A 950 -20.05 -10.05 -23.53
CA ALA A 950 -20.79 -10.56 -24.67
C ALA A 950 -21.06 -9.59 -25.86
N ASP A 951 -20.70 -10.03 -27.08
CA ASP A 951 -20.78 -9.40 -28.42
C ASP A 951 -20.78 -7.85 -28.55
N THR A 952 -19.67 -7.32 -29.06
CA THR A 952 -19.48 -5.89 -29.38
C THR A 952 -19.42 -5.52 -30.89
N ASP A 953 -19.66 -6.47 -31.82
CA ASP A 953 -19.51 -6.28 -33.29
C ASP A 953 -20.80 -6.59 -34.11
N GLY A 954 -21.69 -7.45 -33.62
CA GLY A 954 -23.13 -7.46 -33.94
C GLY A 954 -23.60 -8.22 -35.18
N ASP A 955 -23.26 -9.51 -35.30
CA ASP A 955 -23.52 -10.40 -36.47
C ASP A 955 -24.77 -11.33 -36.35
#